data_AF-A0A9X1VG17-F1
#
_entry.id   AF-A0A9X1VG17-F1
#
_cell.length_a   1.000
_cell.length_b   1.000
_cell.length_c   1.000
_cell.angle_alpha   90.00
_cell.angle_beta   90.00
_cell.angle_gamma   90.00
#
_symmetry.space_group_name_H-M   'P 1'
#
loop_
_entity.id
_entity.type
_entity.pdbx_description
1 polymer ?
#
loop_
_entity_poly.entity_id
_entity_poly.type
_entity_poly.pdbx_seq_one_letter_code
_entity_poly.pdbx_strand_id
1 'polypeptide(L)'
;MKRADKAHWLGMGGVLAAAAGWVYVLFANMLRQPSAYFFSGAGDGLKNYFVAAYFMKYDHGQRFTGMNYPFGEHYNYPDLQPLVSGLATLARPLGVVTTGNAIAIINLLALGSMVIAPVVLYAILRRTHLPVLFAAVAALLIGFLAPQNSRIESHMTLSYGCAIPLLWYCLVRIQAAPRRTRWYVAYATASFLLGLVSAYYLAMSSFFLLAHVLVLAVQEGRRKVQRPLPLWRWLGSLVITALAPLVLFQGWLVLADSVTDRARNPFGFGLYVASFSSVFVPVEEPFKSFWKEWLHTGEAHPEGFSYIGAVADLALVLSLVLLVRYALRRRWQRMYRPVAPAHLRVGLGAAGLLLVLSMAYPFAIPGLGWLADVVPAVKQFRSLGRFAWPFYYVAGVYAAYYFYRLVRYLRQHWRYGTAWSGALLLPLLLIWTAEAYVHSHIKADIISWQPDALDIAQDTNNYPDFLSWANRKPADFQAILPLPFFAIGTDKIDIEGDPNARYQSYKASLSTGLPLLAVHMARSSVSQTLAITQLLSSPLITRQLVSQLPNAKPILLVVVPASLNAAERRLVGMAHRLASRPESDLYELPVSALAVNDLATERAHAQALLPTLRRQANGLFVTSPKAVLLQSYDKGNDRRGHLAPGAFHEPGDQFSTLYEGPLPTPGDTGRYEVSVWVNAQTAYGLGNMQVKQLANGAMVDHQGIGSNSTTEVDGDWVRVVLPIRIKPGVDHLIVLYESHDLLVDDLLIRPVDTDVYYYVGTEARPRLVKNTYALDPASGGPTSAVGKWSVRAGHRPATGTPQPRADRDRAADANGNW
;
A
#
# COMPACT_ATOMS: atom_id res chain seq x y z
N MET A 1 -32.41 36.40 -16.85
CA MET A 1 -31.52 35.90 -15.78
C MET A 1 -32.25 35.11 -14.71
N LYS A 2 -33.20 35.68 -13.94
CA LYS A 2 -33.88 35.00 -12.81
C LYS A 2 -34.47 33.60 -13.08
N ARG A 3 -35.10 33.34 -14.24
CA ARG A 3 -35.67 32.01 -14.58
C ARG A 3 -34.62 30.92 -14.86
N ALA A 4 -33.53 31.26 -15.53
CA ALA A 4 -32.46 30.32 -15.86
C ALA A 4 -31.64 29.91 -14.62
N ASP A 5 -31.45 30.86 -13.70
CA ASP A 5 -30.84 30.59 -12.40
C ASP A 5 -31.76 29.71 -11.54
N LYS A 6 -33.08 29.98 -11.50
CA LYS A 6 -34.05 29.14 -10.79
C LYS A 6 -34.04 27.69 -11.29
N ALA A 7 -34.02 27.47 -12.61
CA ALA A 7 -33.96 26.12 -13.18
C ALA A 7 -32.67 25.37 -12.84
N HIS A 8 -31.54 26.07 -12.71
CA HIS A 8 -30.28 25.46 -12.28
C HIS A 8 -30.34 24.97 -10.83
N TRP A 9 -30.83 25.81 -9.91
CA TRP A 9 -30.95 25.44 -8.50
C TRP A 9 -31.97 24.32 -8.27
N LEU A 10 -33.10 24.35 -8.98
CA LEU A 10 -34.08 23.25 -8.96
C LEU A 10 -33.48 21.95 -9.48
N GLY A 11 -32.71 22.00 -10.57
CA GLY A 11 -32.01 20.83 -11.09
C GLY A 11 -30.98 20.27 -10.10
N MET A 12 -30.24 21.14 -9.41
CA MET A 12 -29.27 20.72 -8.40
C MET A 12 -29.96 20.06 -7.19
N GLY A 13 -31.06 20.64 -6.71
CA GLY A 13 -31.90 20.03 -5.67
C GLY A 13 -32.50 18.69 -6.11
N GLY A 14 -32.91 18.58 -7.38
CA GLY A 14 -33.39 17.33 -7.97
C GLY A 14 -32.32 16.24 -8.02
N VAL A 15 -31.08 16.58 -8.38
CA VAL A 15 -29.94 15.64 -8.34
C VAL A 15 -29.63 15.20 -6.91
N LEU A 16 -29.62 16.14 -5.96
CA LEU A 16 -29.43 15.82 -4.54
C LEU A 16 -30.50 14.85 -4.04
N ALA A 17 -31.78 15.13 -4.31
CA ALA A 17 -32.88 14.28 -3.90
C ALA A 17 -32.83 12.90 -4.57
N ALA A 18 -32.54 12.83 -5.87
CA ALA A 18 -32.42 11.57 -6.60
C ALA A 18 -31.23 10.73 -6.12
N ALA A 19 -30.07 11.36 -5.90
CA ALA A 19 -28.89 10.66 -5.39
C ALA A 19 -29.10 10.16 -3.96
N ALA A 20 -29.66 10.99 -3.07
CA ALA A 20 -30.01 10.60 -1.71
C ALA A 20 -31.07 9.49 -1.69
N GLY A 21 -32.09 9.58 -2.56
CA GLY A 21 -33.11 8.55 -2.73
C GLY A 21 -32.52 7.22 -3.20
N TRP A 22 -31.60 7.24 -4.19
CA TRP A 22 -30.95 6.02 -4.68
C TRP A 22 -30.03 5.39 -3.63
N VAL A 23 -29.23 6.20 -2.91
CA VAL A 23 -28.42 5.71 -1.79
C VAL A 23 -29.31 5.15 -0.69
N TYR A 24 -30.47 5.77 -0.40
CA TYR A 24 -31.43 5.21 0.54
C TYR A 24 -32.00 3.87 0.09
N VAL A 25 -32.34 3.71 -1.20
CA VAL A 25 -32.83 2.44 -1.75
C VAL A 25 -31.77 1.34 -1.63
N LEU A 26 -30.51 1.64 -1.98
CA LEU A 26 -29.41 0.68 -1.93
C LEU A 26 -29.02 0.31 -0.49
N PHE A 27 -28.99 1.28 0.42
CA PHE A 27 -28.40 1.12 1.75
C PHE A 27 -29.42 1.36 2.89
N ALA A 28 -30.70 1.11 2.66
CA ALA A 28 -31.79 1.44 3.61
C ALA A 28 -31.55 0.87 5.01
N ASN A 29 -31.19 -0.42 5.10
CA ASN A 29 -30.99 -1.12 6.36
C ASN A 29 -29.79 -0.53 7.13
N MET A 30 -28.70 -0.27 6.40
CA MET A 30 -27.49 0.33 6.95
C MET A 30 -27.72 1.77 7.41
N LEU A 31 -28.45 2.59 6.66
CA LEU A 31 -28.74 3.98 7.07
C LEU A 31 -29.62 4.05 8.33
N ARG A 32 -30.46 3.04 8.57
CA ARG A 32 -31.25 2.93 9.81
C ARG A 32 -30.40 2.52 11.02
N GLN A 33 -29.36 1.71 10.80
CA GLN A 33 -28.46 1.22 11.84
C GLN A 33 -26.99 1.33 11.40
N PRO A 34 -26.44 2.54 11.28
CA PRO A 34 -25.13 2.75 10.64
C PRO A 34 -23.96 2.18 11.44
N SER A 35 -24.15 1.89 12.73
CA SER A 35 -23.17 1.24 13.60
C SER A 35 -23.22 -0.30 13.54
N ALA A 36 -24.25 -0.88 12.92
CA ALA A 36 -24.48 -2.33 12.90
C ALA A 36 -23.83 -3.05 11.71
N TYR A 37 -23.33 -2.30 10.72
CA TYR A 37 -22.77 -2.85 9.49
C TYR A 37 -21.32 -2.44 9.30
N PHE A 38 -20.51 -3.38 8.83
CA PHE A 38 -19.21 -3.08 8.21
C PHE A 38 -19.36 -3.09 6.70
N PHE A 39 -18.65 -2.21 6.01
CA PHE A 39 -18.49 -2.37 4.56
C PHE A 39 -17.58 -3.55 4.20
N SER A 40 -16.65 -3.89 5.10
CA SER A 40 -15.85 -5.11 5.05
C SER A 40 -15.43 -5.50 6.47
N GLY A 41 -15.83 -6.69 6.90
CA GLY A 41 -15.50 -7.29 8.19
C GLY A 41 -14.14 -7.99 8.24
N ALA A 42 -13.30 -7.85 7.20
CA ALA A 42 -11.99 -8.50 7.12
C ALA A 42 -10.90 -7.59 6.53
N GLY A 43 -9.64 -8.06 6.61
CA GLY A 43 -8.49 -7.42 5.97
C GLY A 43 -8.30 -5.93 6.32
N ASP A 44 -8.00 -5.12 5.31
CA ASP A 44 -7.81 -3.67 5.44
C ASP A 44 -9.11 -2.94 5.85
N GLY A 45 -10.27 -3.43 5.43
CA GLY A 45 -11.56 -2.81 5.75
C GLY A 45 -11.86 -2.83 7.25
N LEU A 46 -11.68 -3.99 7.89
CA LEU A 46 -11.82 -4.14 9.33
C LEU A 46 -10.79 -3.29 10.10
N LYS A 47 -9.54 -3.31 9.63
CA LYS A 47 -8.46 -2.49 10.20
C LYS A 47 -8.85 -1.00 10.19
N ASN A 48 -9.44 -0.48 9.11
CA ASN A 48 -9.82 0.93 9.00
C ASN A 48 -10.87 1.35 10.05
N TYR A 49 -11.81 0.47 10.40
CA TYR A 49 -12.70 0.73 11.54
C TYR A 49 -11.97 0.66 12.87
N PHE A 50 -11.14 -0.36 13.07
CA PHE A 50 -10.39 -0.55 14.31
C PHE A 50 -9.51 0.66 14.63
N VAL A 51 -8.66 1.10 13.70
CA VAL A 51 -7.72 2.21 13.93
C VAL A 51 -8.46 3.51 14.25
N ALA A 52 -9.55 3.78 13.54
CA ALA A 52 -10.35 4.97 13.76
C ALA A 52 -11.07 4.94 15.11
N ALA A 53 -11.74 3.83 15.43
CA ALA A 53 -12.44 3.68 16.71
C ALA A 53 -11.47 3.71 17.90
N TYR A 54 -10.33 3.03 17.82
CA TYR A 54 -9.32 3.01 18.87
C TYR A 54 -8.75 4.41 19.10
N PHE A 55 -8.34 5.11 18.03
CA PHE A 55 -7.81 6.46 18.14
C PHE A 55 -8.83 7.41 18.74
N MET A 56 -10.10 7.32 18.29
CA MET A 56 -11.19 8.15 18.77
C MET A 56 -11.53 7.90 20.25
N LYS A 57 -11.30 6.70 20.78
CA LYS A 57 -11.59 6.33 22.17
C LYS A 57 -10.41 6.61 23.12
N TYR A 58 -9.19 6.25 22.72
CA TYR A 58 -8.04 6.17 23.63
C TYR A 58 -6.94 7.18 23.33
N ASP A 59 -6.68 7.50 22.07
CA ASP A 59 -5.51 8.31 21.70
C ASP A 59 -5.77 9.81 21.74
N HIS A 60 -4.69 10.59 21.75
CA HIS A 60 -4.70 12.04 21.66
C HIS A 60 -3.51 12.53 20.83
N GLY A 61 -3.62 13.74 20.26
CA GLY A 61 -2.53 14.34 19.49
C GLY A 61 -2.36 13.69 18.12
N GLN A 62 -1.13 13.29 17.78
CA GLN A 62 -0.75 12.79 16.44
C GLN A 62 -0.21 11.35 16.48
N ARG A 63 -0.30 10.68 17.63
CA ARG A 63 0.23 9.33 17.83
C ARG A 63 -0.94 8.36 18.00
N PHE A 64 -0.93 7.32 17.19
CA PHE A 64 -1.79 6.15 17.31
C PHE A 64 -1.09 5.11 18.17
N THR A 65 -1.74 4.58 19.21
CA THR A 65 -1.11 3.62 20.14
C THR A 65 -1.68 2.21 20.07
N GLY A 66 -2.76 1.98 19.32
CA GLY A 66 -3.46 0.69 19.30
C GLY A 66 -2.69 -0.49 18.71
N MET A 67 -1.60 -0.25 17.97
CA MET A 67 -0.70 -1.28 17.42
C MET A 67 0.75 -0.86 17.57
N ASN A 68 1.68 -1.77 17.24
CA ASN A 68 3.12 -1.52 17.27
C ASN A 68 3.62 -1.16 18.68
N TYR A 69 3.05 -1.76 19.73
CA TYR A 69 3.48 -1.52 21.11
C TYR A 69 4.93 -1.99 21.34
N PRO A 70 5.75 -1.28 22.14
CA PRO A 70 5.47 -0.04 22.89
C PRO A 70 5.70 1.26 22.10
N PHE A 71 5.97 1.15 20.80
CA PHE A 71 6.32 2.27 19.94
C PHE A 71 5.11 3.08 19.48
N GLY A 72 3.97 2.46 19.18
CA GLY A 72 2.86 3.15 18.51
C GLY A 72 3.27 3.61 17.10
N GLU A 73 2.52 4.55 16.52
CA GLU A 73 2.80 5.04 15.17
C GLU A 73 2.29 6.47 14.98
N HIS A 74 2.89 7.23 14.06
CA HIS A 74 2.30 8.47 13.59
C HIS A 74 0.97 8.16 12.89
N TYR A 75 -0.11 8.77 13.36
CA TYR A 75 -1.49 8.43 12.99
C TYR A 75 -1.83 8.53 11.49
N ASN A 76 -0.95 9.00 10.61
CA ASN A 76 -1.16 9.03 9.14
C ASN A 76 -0.86 7.66 8.47
N TYR A 77 -0.09 6.78 9.11
CA TYR A 77 0.38 5.51 8.54
C TYR A 77 -0.53 4.29 8.77
N PRO A 78 -1.37 4.23 9.82
CA PRO A 78 -2.37 3.17 9.98
C PRO A 78 -3.52 3.18 8.95
N ASP A 79 -3.50 4.04 7.93
CA ASP A 79 -4.65 4.39 7.08
C ASP A 79 -5.82 4.96 7.91
N LEU A 80 -5.49 5.65 9.00
CA LEU A 80 -6.42 6.54 9.68
C LEU A 80 -6.81 7.67 8.74
N GLN A 81 -7.95 8.30 8.99
CA GLN A 81 -8.35 9.54 8.33
C GLN A 81 -8.08 10.71 9.29
N PRO A 82 -6.85 11.28 9.37
CA PRO A 82 -6.48 12.32 10.33
C PRO A 82 -7.51 13.45 10.50
N LEU A 83 -8.11 13.91 9.42
CA LEU A 83 -9.15 14.94 9.47
C LEU A 83 -10.39 14.46 10.24
N VAL A 84 -10.90 13.28 9.89
CA VAL A 84 -12.13 12.72 10.49
C VAL A 84 -11.89 12.36 11.95
N SER A 85 -10.82 11.60 12.22
CA SER A 85 -10.48 11.17 13.58
C SER A 85 -10.13 12.35 14.46
N GLY A 86 -9.36 13.33 13.97
CA GLY A 86 -9.02 14.55 14.69
C GLY A 86 -10.26 15.37 15.08
N LEU A 87 -11.17 15.62 14.14
CA LEU A 87 -12.43 16.32 14.44
C LEU A 87 -13.29 15.55 15.44
N ALA A 88 -13.33 14.22 15.34
CA ALA A 88 -14.11 13.42 16.27
C ALA A 88 -13.51 13.42 17.70
N THR A 89 -12.18 13.52 17.86
CA THR A 89 -11.57 13.69 19.18
C THR A 89 -11.96 15.00 19.86
N LEU A 90 -12.22 16.08 19.10
CA LEU A 90 -12.73 17.34 19.65
C LEU A 90 -14.14 17.20 20.25
N ALA A 91 -14.93 16.24 19.74
CA ALA A 91 -16.26 15.91 20.25
C ALA A 91 -16.24 14.91 21.42
N ARG A 92 -15.07 14.36 21.80
CA ARG A 92 -14.93 13.40 22.90
C ARG A 92 -15.48 13.91 24.24
N PRO A 93 -15.26 15.18 24.66
CA PRO A 93 -15.80 15.69 25.93
C PRO A 93 -17.33 15.71 25.99
N LEU A 94 -18.02 15.62 24.85
CA LEU A 94 -19.48 15.55 24.77
C LEU A 94 -20.04 14.16 25.09
N GLY A 95 -19.18 13.16 25.34
CA GLY A 95 -19.59 11.78 25.61
C GLY A 95 -20.15 11.04 24.39
N VAL A 96 -20.05 11.63 23.19
CA VAL A 96 -20.63 11.09 21.94
C VAL A 96 -19.70 10.06 21.28
N VAL A 97 -18.46 9.88 21.75
CA VAL A 97 -17.48 9.02 21.07
C VAL A 97 -17.50 7.60 21.64
N THR A 98 -18.27 6.72 21.01
CA THR A 98 -18.29 5.27 21.25
C THR A 98 -17.75 4.53 20.02
N THR A 99 -17.42 3.24 20.15
CA THR A 99 -17.02 2.38 19.01
C THR A 99 -18.10 2.37 17.93
N GLY A 100 -19.38 2.21 18.32
CA GLY A 100 -20.50 2.26 17.39
C GLY A 100 -20.63 3.59 16.64
N ASN A 101 -20.41 4.71 17.33
CA ASN A 101 -20.46 6.03 16.70
C ASN A 101 -19.30 6.27 15.74
N ALA A 102 -18.10 5.75 16.02
CA ALA A 102 -16.97 5.80 15.09
C ALA A 102 -17.29 5.05 13.77
N ILE A 103 -17.83 3.84 13.88
CA ILE A 103 -18.28 3.03 12.73
C ILE A 103 -19.34 3.79 11.93
N ALA A 104 -20.36 4.33 12.61
CA ALA A 104 -21.43 5.09 11.98
C ALA A 104 -20.91 6.34 11.23
N ILE A 105 -19.97 7.09 11.81
CA ILE A 105 -19.39 8.29 11.19
C ILE A 105 -18.67 7.91 9.88
N ILE A 106 -17.82 6.89 9.90
CA ILE A 106 -17.07 6.45 8.71
C ILE A 106 -18.04 6.02 7.60
N ASN A 107 -19.04 5.23 7.98
CA ASN A 107 -20.09 4.74 7.09
C ASN A 107 -20.88 5.87 6.43
N LEU A 108 -21.40 6.80 7.23
CA LEU A 108 -22.20 7.92 6.75
C LEU A 108 -21.39 8.90 5.91
N LEU A 109 -20.10 9.10 6.21
CA LEU A 109 -19.22 9.94 5.39
C LEU A 109 -18.98 9.33 4.00
N ALA A 110 -18.71 8.02 3.92
CA ALA A 110 -18.54 7.33 2.65
C ALA A 110 -19.82 7.39 1.80
N LEU A 111 -20.98 7.03 2.36
CA LEU A 111 -22.28 7.11 1.66
C LEU A 111 -22.66 8.55 1.30
N GLY A 112 -22.41 9.51 2.19
CA GLY A 112 -22.61 10.93 1.93
C GLY A 112 -21.78 11.42 0.74
N SER A 113 -20.56 10.90 0.57
CA SER A 113 -19.73 11.22 -0.58
C SER A 113 -20.34 10.77 -1.91
N MET A 114 -21.04 9.61 -1.93
CA MET A 114 -21.77 9.10 -3.10
C MET A 114 -22.94 10.02 -3.49
N VAL A 115 -23.55 10.71 -2.52
CA VAL A 115 -24.62 11.70 -2.78
C VAL A 115 -24.04 13.02 -3.29
N ILE A 116 -22.93 13.48 -2.70
CA ILE A 116 -22.32 14.78 -3.04
C ILE A 116 -21.67 14.75 -4.43
N ALA A 117 -21.08 13.62 -4.84
CA ALA A 117 -20.36 13.50 -6.11
C ALA A 117 -21.24 13.87 -7.34
N PRO A 118 -22.45 13.30 -7.54
CA PRO A 118 -23.39 13.72 -8.59
C PRO A 118 -23.73 15.21 -8.53
N VAL A 119 -23.90 15.80 -7.35
CA VAL A 119 -24.25 17.22 -7.22
C VAL A 119 -23.15 18.12 -7.76
N VAL A 120 -21.90 17.81 -7.44
CA VAL A 120 -20.73 18.55 -7.95
C VAL A 120 -20.56 18.31 -9.46
N LEU A 121 -20.74 17.08 -9.94
CA LEU A 121 -20.70 16.74 -11.36
C LEU A 121 -21.79 17.49 -12.15
N TYR A 122 -23.00 17.60 -11.62
CA TYR A 122 -24.06 18.42 -12.20
C TYR A 122 -23.63 19.89 -12.32
N ALA A 123 -22.99 20.44 -11.28
CA ALA A 123 -22.49 21.81 -11.31
C ALA A 123 -21.40 22.01 -12.37
N ILE A 124 -20.58 21.00 -12.67
CA ILE A 124 -19.60 21.00 -13.77
C ILE A 124 -20.32 20.89 -15.13
N LEU A 125 -21.22 19.93 -15.30
CA LEU A 125 -22.00 19.71 -16.54
C LEU A 125 -22.84 20.94 -16.93
N ARG A 126 -23.35 21.70 -15.96
CA ARG A 126 -24.06 22.96 -16.26
C ARG A 126 -23.13 24.05 -16.81
N ARG A 127 -21.82 23.97 -16.56
CA ARG A 127 -20.80 24.86 -17.15
C ARG A 127 -20.42 24.47 -18.58
N THR A 128 -20.78 23.28 -19.05
CA THR A 128 -20.66 22.89 -20.47
C THR A 128 -21.90 23.27 -21.29
N HIS A 129 -22.84 24.02 -20.71
CA HIS A 129 -24.10 24.48 -21.32
C HIS A 129 -25.12 23.38 -21.65
N LEU A 130 -25.02 22.21 -21.01
CA LEU A 130 -25.99 21.11 -21.17
C LEU A 130 -27.36 21.43 -20.54
N PRO A 131 -28.50 21.02 -21.12
CA PRO A 131 -29.82 21.21 -20.53
C PRO A 131 -29.93 20.61 -19.13
N VAL A 132 -30.80 21.17 -18.28
CA VAL A 132 -30.92 20.80 -16.86
C VAL A 132 -31.15 19.29 -16.67
N LEU A 133 -32.16 18.72 -17.33
CA LEU A 133 -32.50 17.30 -17.16
C LEU A 133 -31.38 16.38 -17.64
N PHE A 134 -30.82 16.64 -18.82
CA PHE A 134 -29.73 15.83 -19.36
C PHE A 134 -28.47 15.90 -18.49
N ALA A 135 -28.12 17.09 -18.00
CA ALA A 135 -27.01 17.25 -17.05
C ALA A 135 -27.29 16.54 -15.72
N ALA A 136 -28.54 16.52 -15.24
CA ALA A 136 -28.92 15.83 -14.02
C ALA A 136 -28.77 14.32 -14.16
N VAL A 137 -29.32 13.74 -15.24
CA VAL A 137 -29.20 12.29 -15.53
C VAL A 137 -27.74 11.90 -15.70
N ALA A 138 -26.98 12.61 -16.55
CA ALA A 138 -25.56 12.31 -16.76
C ALA A 138 -24.74 12.41 -15.46
N ALA A 139 -25.04 13.37 -14.58
CA ALA A 139 -24.35 13.51 -13.31
C ALA A 139 -24.58 12.31 -12.37
N LEU A 140 -25.82 11.80 -12.32
CA LEU A 140 -26.16 10.60 -11.54
C LEU A 140 -25.42 9.38 -12.08
N LEU A 141 -25.46 9.18 -13.40
CA LEU A 141 -24.80 8.05 -14.06
C LEU A 141 -23.28 8.04 -13.86
N ILE A 142 -22.62 9.19 -14.00
CA ILE A 142 -21.18 9.33 -13.72
C ILE A 142 -20.88 9.15 -12.22
N GLY A 143 -21.73 9.64 -11.32
CA GLY A 143 -21.46 9.52 -9.89
C GLY A 143 -21.60 8.08 -9.38
N PHE A 144 -22.60 7.34 -9.85
CA PHE A 144 -22.85 5.97 -9.38
C PHE A 144 -21.95 4.92 -10.04
N LEU A 145 -21.44 5.18 -11.24
CA LEU A 145 -20.43 4.33 -11.90
C LEU A 145 -18.99 4.62 -11.41
N ALA A 146 -18.81 5.52 -10.43
CA ALA A 146 -17.47 5.96 -10.04
C ALA A 146 -16.60 4.82 -9.48
N PRO A 147 -15.32 4.71 -9.87
CA PRO A 147 -14.44 3.64 -9.38
C PRO A 147 -14.15 3.74 -7.88
N GLN A 148 -14.30 4.93 -7.27
CA GLN A 148 -14.19 5.11 -5.83
C GLN A 148 -15.25 4.32 -5.05
N ASN A 149 -16.43 4.08 -5.64
CA ASN A 149 -17.49 3.32 -4.98
C ASN A 149 -17.04 1.88 -4.68
N SER A 150 -16.15 1.30 -5.50
CA SER A 150 -15.56 -0.03 -5.26
C SER A 150 -14.49 -0.04 -4.15
N ARG A 151 -14.07 1.12 -3.64
CA ARG A 151 -13.08 1.21 -2.54
C ARG A 151 -13.69 1.18 -1.16
N ILE A 152 -15.02 1.26 -1.08
CA ILE A 152 -15.76 1.24 0.18
C ILE A 152 -15.49 -0.06 0.97
N GLU A 153 -15.22 -1.18 0.27
CA GLU A 153 -14.94 -2.48 0.87
C GLU A 153 -13.54 -2.57 1.50
N SER A 154 -12.47 -2.13 0.83
CA SER A 154 -11.09 -2.37 1.32
C SER A 154 -10.29 -1.12 1.69
N HIS A 155 -10.58 0.03 1.08
CA HIS A 155 -9.77 1.25 1.22
C HIS A 155 -10.68 2.46 1.43
N MET A 156 -11.35 2.51 2.58
CA MET A 156 -12.35 3.53 2.89
C MET A 156 -11.82 4.97 2.80
N THR A 157 -10.53 5.19 3.05
CA THR A 157 -9.92 6.53 2.91
C THR A 157 -9.94 7.04 1.46
N LEU A 158 -10.13 6.13 0.49
CA LEU A 158 -10.18 6.40 -0.94
C LEU A 158 -11.58 6.31 -1.55
N SER A 159 -12.61 6.04 -0.75
CA SER A 159 -13.98 5.87 -1.25
C SER A 159 -14.72 7.19 -1.49
N TYR A 160 -14.13 8.33 -1.13
CA TYR A 160 -14.72 9.65 -1.25
C TYR A 160 -14.86 10.11 -2.72
N GLY A 161 -15.90 9.65 -3.41
CA GLY A 161 -16.15 9.96 -4.82
C GLY A 161 -16.27 11.45 -5.13
N CYS A 162 -16.63 12.28 -4.15
CA CYS A 162 -16.76 13.73 -4.34
C CYS A 162 -15.41 14.47 -4.38
N ALA A 163 -14.32 13.86 -3.95
CA ALA A 163 -13.00 14.50 -3.80
C ALA A 163 -12.48 15.09 -5.12
N ILE A 164 -12.39 14.27 -6.18
CA ILE A 164 -11.86 14.69 -7.48
C ILE A 164 -12.80 15.68 -8.18
N PRO A 165 -14.14 15.45 -8.25
CA PRO A 165 -15.08 16.42 -8.80
C PRO A 165 -15.02 17.79 -8.11
N LEU A 166 -14.87 17.85 -6.77
CA LEU A 166 -14.78 19.11 -6.03
C LEU A 166 -13.54 19.92 -6.44
N LEU A 167 -12.39 19.25 -6.50
CA LEU A 167 -11.13 19.85 -6.94
C LEU A 167 -11.23 20.32 -8.39
N TRP A 168 -11.81 19.49 -9.28
CA TRP A 168 -12.00 19.87 -10.67
C TRP A 168 -12.97 21.05 -10.82
N TYR A 169 -14.05 21.10 -10.03
CA TYR A 169 -14.96 22.24 -10.01
C TYR A 169 -14.23 23.54 -9.64
N CYS A 170 -13.35 23.51 -8.63
CA CYS A 170 -12.51 24.66 -8.30
C CYS A 170 -11.64 25.10 -9.49
N LEU A 171 -11.04 24.16 -10.24
CA LEU A 171 -10.30 24.46 -11.47
C LEU A 171 -11.17 25.08 -12.56
N VAL A 172 -12.40 24.59 -12.76
CA VAL A 172 -13.40 25.19 -13.67
C VAL A 172 -13.64 26.66 -13.28
N ARG A 173 -13.77 26.95 -11.98
CA ARG A 173 -13.97 28.31 -11.47
C ARG A 173 -12.74 29.21 -11.60
N ILE A 174 -11.54 28.67 -11.38
CA ILE A 174 -10.27 29.38 -11.60
C ILE A 174 -10.13 29.76 -13.06
N GLN A 175 -10.35 28.82 -13.99
CA GLN A 175 -10.26 29.10 -15.44
C GLN A 175 -11.31 30.13 -15.90
N ALA A 176 -12.51 30.10 -15.33
CA ALA A 176 -13.54 31.08 -15.63
C ALA A 176 -13.26 32.48 -15.05
N ALA A 177 -12.54 32.56 -13.91
CA ALA A 177 -12.23 33.82 -13.25
C ALA A 177 -10.79 33.83 -12.66
N PRO A 178 -9.74 33.95 -13.51
CA PRO A 178 -8.34 33.79 -13.09
C PRO A 178 -7.84 34.78 -12.03
N ARG A 179 -8.49 35.95 -11.89
CA ARG A 179 -8.11 36.96 -10.88
C ARG A 179 -8.76 36.72 -9.51
N ARG A 180 -9.73 35.81 -9.39
CA ARG A 180 -10.45 35.56 -8.13
C ARG A 180 -9.69 34.57 -7.26
N THR A 181 -8.81 35.09 -6.40
CA THR A 181 -7.93 34.34 -5.48
C THR A 181 -8.67 33.34 -4.60
N ARG A 182 -9.93 33.62 -4.21
CA ARG A 182 -10.75 32.70 -3.39
C ARG A 182 -10.85 31.27 -3.93
N TRP A 183 -10.80 31.08 -5.26
CA TRP A 183 -10.87 29.74 -5.84
C TRP A 183 -9.54 29.00 -5.77
N TYR A 184 -8.41 29.71 -5.80
CA TYR A 184 -7.09 29.14 -5.54
C TYR A 184 -6.97 28.71 -4.08
N VAL A 185 -7.41 29.58 -3.16
CA VAL A 185 -7.46 29.27 -1.72
C VAL A 185 -8.38 28.09 -1.46
N ALA A 186 -9.58 28.07 -2.07
CA ALA A 186 -10.51 26.95 -1.94
C ALA A 186 -9.90 25.64 -2.47
N TYR A 187 -9.21 25.68 -3.62
CA TYR A 187 -8.51 24.51 -4.16
C TYR A 187 -7.41 24.02 -3.22
N ALA A 188 -6.51 24.91 -2.78
CA ALA A 188 -5.41 24.57 -1.90
C ALA A 188 -5.91 24.02 -0.55
N THR A 189 -6.94 24.64 0.02
CA THR A 189 -7.55 24.20 1.28
C THR A 189 -8.23 22.85 1.12
N ALA A 190 -9.04 22.66 0.08
CA ALA A 190 -9.68 21.38 -0.19
C ALA A 190 -8.66 20.27 -0.46
N SER A 191 -7.60 20.57 -1.22
CA SER A 191 -6.48 19.66 -1.48
C SER A 191 -5.77 19.23 -0.19
N PHE A 192 -5.48 20.18 0.70
CA PHE A 192 -4.87 19.89 2.00
C PHE A 192 -5.78 19.07 2.91
N LEU A 193 -7.06 19.45 3.05
CA LEU A 193 -8.04 18.72 3.87
C LEU A 193 -8.29 17.30 3.35
N LEU A 194 -8.40 17.12 2.03
CA LEU A 194 -8.51 15.80 1.42
C LEU A 194 -7.20 15.00 1.57
N GLY A 195 -6.05 15.67 1.63
CA GLY A 195 -4.76 15.06 1.99
C GLY A 195 -4.74 14.49 3.41
N LEU A 196 -5.41 15.16 4.35
CA LEU A 196 -5.62 14.67 5.72
C LEU A 196 -6.70 13.57 5.81
N VAL A 197 -7.41 13.26 4.72
CA VAL A 197 -8.25 12.06 4.62
C VAL A 197 -7.45 10.93 3.96
N SER A 198 -6.75 11.25 2.87
CA SER A 198 -5.82 10.34 2.20
C SER A 198 -4.75 11.11 1.42
N ALA A 199 -3.48 10.78 1.66
CA ALA A 199 -2.35 11.38 0.94
C ALA A 199 -2.44 11.18 -0.60
N TYR A 200 -3.15 10.16 -1.06
CA TYR A 200 -3.43 9.94 -2.48
C TYR A 200 -4.26 11.07 -3.10
N TYR A 201 -5.25 11.63 -2.40
CA TYR A 201 -6.03 12.75 -2.95
C TYR A 201 -5.19 14.03 -3.06
N LEU A 202 -4.32 14.29 -2.10
CA LEU A 202 -3.37 15.39 -2.16
C LEU A 202 -2.44 15.25 -3.37
N ALA A 203 -1.87 14.06 -3.57
CA ALA A 203 -1.03 13.77 -4.72
C ALA A 203 -1.79 13.93 -6.03
N MET A 204 -2.92 13.24 -6.19
CA MET A 204 -3.77 13.34 -7.38
C MET A 204 -4.15 14.78 -7.69
N SER A 205 -4.50 15.58 -6.68
CA SER A 205 -4.81 17.00 -6.86
C SER A 205 -3.61 17.78 -7.42
N SER A 206 -2.44 17.61 -6.81
CA SER A 206 -1.21 18.29 -7.21
C SER A 206 -0.82 17.94 -8.64
N PHE A 207 -0.75 16.63 -8.96
CA PHE A 207 -0.42 16.16 -10.31
C PHE A 207 -1.48 16.60 -11.33
N PHE A 208 -2.77 16.53 -10.99
CA PHE A 208 -3.83 16.96 -11.90
C PHE A 208 -3.74 18.45 -12.22
N LEU A 209 -3.44 19.30 -11.24
CA LEU A 209 -3.26 20.74 -11.46
C LEU A 209 -1.96 21.06 -12.21
N LEU A 210 -0.86 20.36 -11.93
CA LEU A 210 0.37 20.51 -12.71
C LEU A 210 0.17 20.08 -14.18
N ALA A 211 -0.57 19.01 -14.42
CA ALA A 211 -0.95 18.62 -15.78
C ALA A 211 -1.83 19.69 -16.46
N HIS A 212 -2.74 20.35 -15.72
CA HIS A 212 -3.47 21.51 -16.25
C HIS A 212 -2.54 22.66 -16.65
N VAL A 213 -1.50 22.93 -15.86
CA VAL A 213 -0.49 23.97 -16.17
C VAL A 213 0.19 23.66 -17.50
N LEU A 214 0.64 22.42 -17.72
CA LEU A 214 1.28 21.98 -18.96
C LEU A 214 0.34 22.17 -20.17
N VAL A 215 -0.90 21.71 -20.04
CA VAL A 215 -1.90 21.80 -21.11
C VAL A 215 -2.28 23.24 -21.42
N LEU A 216 -2.45 24.09 -20.39
CA LEU A 216 -2.70 25.52 -20.56
C LEU A 216 -1.52 26.21 -21.22
N ALA A 217 -0.27 25.90 -20.82
CA ALA A 217 0.91 26.47 -21.44
C ALA A 217 0.94 26.20 -22.95
N VAL A 218 0.60 24.97 -23.38
CA VAL A 218 0.54 24.61 -24.81
C VAL A 218 -0.64 25.28 -25.52
N GLN A 219 -1.86 25.17 -24.97
CA GLN A 219 -3.08 25.64 -25.63
C GLN A 219 -3.20 27.17 -25.68
N GLU A 220 -2.69 27.85 -24.65
CA GLU A 220 -2.81 29.30 -24.47
C GLU A 220 -1.48 30.03 -24.74
N GLY A 221 -0.31 29.40 -24.64
CA GLY A 221 0.98 30.03 -24.97
C GLY A 221 1.09 30.49 -26.43
N ARG A 222 0.38 29.82 -27.34
CA ARG A 222 0.38 30.13 -28.79
C ARG A 222 -0.55 31.27 -29.19
N ARG A 223 -1.21 31.94 -28.22
CA ARG A 223 -2.23 32.96 -28.48
C ARG A 223 -1.66 34.37 -28.32
N LYS A 224 -1.70 35.18 -29.38
CA LYS A 224 -1.47 36.63 -29.32
C LYS A 224 -2.76 37.36 -28.95
N VAL A 225 -3.23 37.22 -27.70
CA VAL A 225 -4.42 37.93 -27.21
C VAL A 225 -4.11 38.60 -25.89
N GLN A 226 -4.57 39.85 -25.72
CA GLN A 226 -4.47 40.58 -24.46
C GLN A 226 -5.23 39.83 -23.37
N ARG A 227 -4.54 39.53 -22.27
CA ARG A 227 -5.09 38.75 -21.16
C ARG A 227 -5.28 39.64 -19.93
N PRO A 228 -6.30 39.32 -19.10
CA PRO A 228 -6.45 39.97 -17.81
C PRO A 228 -5.26 39.71 -16.87
N LEU A 229 -4.56 38.59 -17.03
CA LEU A 229 -3.34 38.30 -16.30
C LEU A 229 -2.28 37.77 -17.29
N PRO A 230 -1.01 38.20 -17.20
CA PRO A 230 0.06 37.60 -17.98
C PRO A 230 0.09 36.09 -17.77
N LEU A 231 0.28 35.32 -18.86
CA LEU A 231 0.19 33.86 -18.81
C LEU A 231 1.14 33.27 -17.77
N TRP A 232 2.39 33.72 -17.74
CA TRP A 232 3.38 33.22 -16.80
C TRP A 232 3.00 33.45 -15.33
N ARG A 233 2.38 34.60 -15.00
CA ARG A 233 1.87 34.87 -13.64
C ARG A 233 0.72 33.93 -13.32
N TRP A 234 -0.20 33.73 -14.27
CA TRP A 234 -1.33 32.83 -14.09
C TRP A 234 -0.87 31.38 -13.86
N LEU A 235 0.04 30.87 -14.70
CA LEU A 235 0.63 29.54 -14.56
C LEU A 235 1.42 29.41 -13.25
N GLY A 236 2.22 30.42 -12.89
CA GLY A 236 2.94 30.47 -11.62
C GLY A 236 2.01 30.38 -10.41
N SER A 237 0.87 31.10 -10.42
CA SER A 237 -0.14 30.98 -9.35
C SER A 237 -0.74 29.58 -9.27
N LEU A 238 -0.97 28.90 -10.40
CA LEU A 238 -1.45 27.51 -10.43
C LEU A 238 -0.40 26.54 -9.88
N VAL A 239 0.87 26.71 -10.24
CA VAL A 239 1.98 25.88 -9.70
C VAL A 239 2.08 26.05 -8.18
N ILE A 240 2.07 27.30 -7.68
CA ILE A 240 2.09 27.56 -6.23
C ILE A 240 0.88 26.90 -5.55
N THR A 241 -0.30 26.99 -6.16
CA THR A 241 -1.52 26.38 -5.62
C THR A 241 -1.49 24.86 -5.60
N ALA A 242 -0.80 24.24 -6.56
CA ALA A 242 -0.58 22.79 -6.58
C ALA A 242 0.44 22.34 -5.52
N LEU A 243 1.54 23.09 -5.37
CA LEU A 243 2.66 22.67 -4.52
C LEU A 243 2.50 23.07 -3.06
N ALA A 244 1.82 24.18 -2.74
CA ALA A 244 1.71 24.66 -1.37
C ALA A 244 1.07 23.64 -0.40
N PRO A 245 -0.08 23.00 -0.72
CA PRO A 245 -0.64 21.94 0.14
C PRO A 245 0.31 20.76 0.33
N LEU A 246 1.03 20.37 -0.73
CA LEU A 246 1.98 19.27 -0.69
C LEU A 246 3.17 19.59 0.24
N VAL A 247 3.75 20.78 0.11
CA VAL A 247 4.86 21.24 0.96
C VAL A 247 4.42 21.37 2.42
N LEU A 248 3.23 21.88 2.68
CA LEU A 248 2.69 21.98 4.04
C LEU A 248 2.48 20.60 4.67
N PHE A 249 1.91 19.66 3.92
CA PHE A 249 1.68 18.29 4.39
C PHE A 249 3.01 17.55 4.63
N GLN A 250 3.98 17.68 3.72
CA GLN A 250 5.31 17.08 3.88
C GLN A 250 6.07 17.70 5.05
N GLY A 251 6.06 19.04 5.18
CA GLY A 251 6.67 19.72 6.31
C GLY A 251 6.05 19.30 7.64
N TRP A 252 4.73 19.09 7.66
CA TRP A 252 4.05 18.55 8.82
C TRP A 252 4.50 17.13 9.18
N LEU A 253 4.57 16.20 8.20
CA LEU A 253 5.06 14.84 8.45
C LEU A 253 6.51 14.83 8.96
N VAL A 254 7.40 15.61 8.35
CA VAL A 254 8.82 15.69 8.77
C VAL A 254 8.98 16.21 10.20
N LEU A 255 8.08 17.08 10.65
CA LEU A 255 8.12 17.62 12.01
C LEU A 255 7.43 16.72 13.05
N ALA A 256 6.43 15.94 12.64
CA ALA A 256 5.60 15.15 13.53
C ALA A 256 6.01 13.67 13.63
N ASP A 257 6.65 13.13 12.60
CA ASP A 257 7.05 11.73 12.52
C ASP A 257 8.48 11.52 13.04
N SER A 258 8.63 10.74 14.11
CA SER A 258 9.93 10.43 14.70
C SER A 258 10.62 9.21 14.07
N VAL A 259 9.95 8.46 13.20
CA VAL A 259 10.47 7.22 12.60
C VAL A 259 11.36 7.54 11.40
N THR A 260 12.59 7.05 11.40
CA THR A 260 13.59 7.36 10.35
C THR A 260 13.87 6.22 9.37
N ASP A 261 13.36 5.02 9.63
CA ASP A 261 13.68 3.78 8.91
C ASP A 261 12.47 3.19 8.17
N ARG A 262 11.55 4.05 7.72
CA ARG A 262 10.41 3.62 6.89
C ARG A 262 10.89 3.09 5.53
N ALA A 263 10.10 2.16 4.96
CA ALA A 263 10.34 1.61 3.63
C ALA A 263 10.50 2.72 2.58
N ARG A 264 11.69 2.76 1.94
CA ARG A 264 12.02 3.78 0.94
C ARG A 264 11.36 3.49 -0.41
N ASN A 265 11.32 2.21 -0.80
CA ASN A 265 10.75 1.73 -2.05
C ASN A 265 9.61 0.75 -1.73
N PRO A 266 8.39 1.25 -1.47
CA PRO A 266 7.26 0.38 -1.19
C PRO A 266 6.98 -0.53 -2.39
N PHE A 267 6.62 -1.78 -2.11
CA PHE A 267 6.26 -2.74 -3.15
C PHE A 267 5.03 -2.25 -3.93
N GLY A 268 4.98 -2.52 -5.23
CA GLY A 268 3.82 -2.27 -6.09
C GLY A 268 3.98 -1.19 -7.17
N PHE A 269 5.01 -0.34 -7.11
CA PHE A 269 5.17 0.80 -8.03
C PHE A 269 5.02 0.46 -9.52
N GLY A 270 5.65 -0.64 -9.97
CA GLY A 270 5.55 -1.14 -11.36
C GLY A 270 4.46 -2.19 -11.59
N LEU A 271 3.76 -2.66 -10.54
CA LEU A 271 2.78 -3.75 -10.61
C LEU A 271 1.34 -3.22 -10.52
N TYR A 272 1.09 -2.30 -9.60
CA TYR A 272 -0.24 -1.75 -9.32
C TYR A 272 -0.53 -0.54 -10.21
N VAL A 273 -0.41 -0.77 -11.51
CA VAL A 273 -0.56 0.21 -12.58
C VAL A 273 -1.91 0.06 -13.28
N ALA A 274 -2.36 1.10 -13.95
CA ALA A 274 -3.50 1.01 -14.85
C ALA A 274 -3.07 0.25 -16.12
N SER A 275 -3.93 -0.63 -16.60
CA SER A 275 -3.83 -1.30 -17.90
C SER A 275 -4.99 -0.89 -18.81
N PHE A 276 -4.90 -1.24 -20.10
CA PHE A 276 -6.01 -1.06 -21.03
C PHE A 276 -7.32 -1.67 -20.49
N SER A 277 -7.26 -2.92 -20.01
CA SER A 277 -8.42 -3.63 -19.45
C SER A 277 -8.98 -2.94 -18.21
N SER A 278 -8.13 -2.33 -17.37
CA SER A 278 -8.59 -1.68 -16.13
C SER A 278 -9.36 -0.36 -16.37
N VAL A 279 -9.19 0.26 -17.54
CA VAL A 279 -9.71 1.60 -17.87
C VAL A 279 -10.85 1.52 -18.89
N PHE A 280 -10.76 0.61 -19.86
CA PHE A 280 -11.64 0.57 -21.05
C PHE A 280 -12.46 -0.72 -21.17
N VAL A 281 -12.39 -1.63 -20.17
CA VAL A 281 -13.18 -2.87 -20.15
C VAL A 281 -13.97 -2.93 -18.83
N PRO A 282 -15.25 -3.37 -18.84
CA PRO A 282 -16.05 -3.51 -17.61
C PRO A 282 -15.36 -4.39 -16.57
N VAL A 283 -15.45 -3.97 -15.30
CA VAL A 283 -14.82 -4.66 -14.17
C VAL A 283 -15.77 -5.53 -13.35
N GLU A 284 -17.08 -5.39 -13.56
CA GLU A 284 -18.13 -6.12 -12.83
C GLU A 284 -18.90 -7.08 -13.76
N GLU A 285 -19.35 -8.21 -13.23
CA GLU A 285 -20.23 -9.15 -13.95
C GLU A 285 -21.66 -8.58 -14.11
N PRO A 286 -22.41 -8.96 -15.17
CA PRO A 286 -22.08 -9.94 -16.21
C PRO A 286 -21.28 -9.36 -17.40
N PHE A 287 -20.95 -8.06 -17.38
CA PHE A 287 -20.30 -7.41 -18.51
C PHE A 287 -18.81 -7.79 -18.60
N LYS A 288 -18.15 -7.99 -17.47
CA LYS A 288 -16.73 -8.35 -17.40
C LYS A 288 -16.39 -9.58 -18.24
N SER A 289 -17.04 -10.73 -17.97
CA SER A 289 -16.71 -11.98 -18.66
C SER A 289 -16.92 -11.89 -20.17
N PHE A 290 -18.05 -11.34 -20.61
CA PHE A 290 -18.36 -11.17 -22.03
C PHE A 290 -17.29 -10.36 -22.79
N TRP A 291 -16.92 -9.20 -22.26
CA TRP A 291 -15.94 -8.34 -22.94
C TRP A 291 -14.51 -8.86 -22.84
N LYS A 292 -14.18 -9.55 -21.74
CA LYS A 292 -12.89 -10.17 -21.56
C LYS A 292 -12.64 -11.26 -22.61
N GLU A 293 -13.62 -12.14 -22.82
CA GLU A 293 -13.58 -13.18 -23.85
C GLU A 293 -13.53 -12.58 -25.26
N TRP A 294 -14.36 -11.57 -25.54
CA TRP A 294 -14.40 -10.93 -26.85
C TRP A 294 -13.09 -10.23 -27.22
N LEU A 295 -12.51 -9.45 -26.29
CA LEU A 295 -11.30 -8.66 -26.51
C LEU A 295 -9.99 -9.42 -26.23
N HIS A 296 -10.08 -10.68 -25.77
CA HIS A 296 -8.92 -11.51 -25.38
C HIS A 296 -7.99 -10.78 -24.40
N THR A 297 -8.58 -10.09 -23.43
CA THR A 297 -7.82 -9.29 -22.46
C THR A 297 -7.44 -10.09 -21.22
N GLY A 298 -6.24 -9.84 -20.68
CA GLY A 298 -5.82 -10.39 -19.39
C GLY A 298 -6.60 -9.80 -18.22
N GLU A 299 -6.52 -10.43 -17.05
CA GLU A 299 -7.08 -9.88 -15.81
C GLU A 299 -6.39 -8.56 -15.45
N ALA A 300 -7.19 -7.52 -15.24
CA ALA A 300 -6.68 -6.25 -14.75
C ALA A 300 -6.40 -6.34 -13.25
N HIS A 301 -5.32 -5.70 -12.81
CA HIS A 301 -5.03 -5.60 -11.39
C HIS A 301 -6.10 -4.71 -10.70
N PRO A 302 -6.71 -5.14 -9.57
CA PRO A 302 -7.76 -4.38 -8.89
C PRO A 302 -7.35 -2.96 -8.51
N GLU A 303 -6.07 -2.74 -8.17
CA GLU A 303 -5.52 -1.40 -7.89
C GLU A 303 -5.58 -0.42 -9.07
N GLY A 304 -5.63 -0.92 -10.31
CA GLY A 304 -5.75 -0.11 -11.52
C GLY A 304 -7.20 0.21 -11.93
N PHE A 305 -8.21 -0.38 -11.28
CA PHE A 305 -9.61 -0.25 -11.71
C PHE A 305 -10.05 1.22 -11.78
N SER A 306 -10.41 1.62 -12.99
CA SER A 306 -10.78 2.98 -13.37
C SER A 306 -11.67 3.01 -14.62
N TYR A 307 -12.49 1.95 -14.80
CA TYR A 307 -13.36 1.77 -15.96
C TYR A 307 -14.24 2.99 -16.23
N ILE A 308 -14.14 3.56 -17.44
CA ILE A 308 -14.80 4.83 -17.78
C ILE A 308 -16.25 4.69 -18.28
N GLY A 309 -16.72 3.47 -18.51
CA GLY A 309 -18.05 3.18 -19.03
C GLY A 309 -18.12 3.12 -20.55
N ALA A 310 -18.94 2.22 -21.09
CA ALA A 310 -18.97 1.91 -22.52
C ALA A 310 -19.40 3.12 -23.37
N VAL A 311 -20.23 4.00 -22.80
CA VAL A 311 -20.62 5.26 -23.43
C VAL A 311 -19.43 6.22 -23.54
N ALA A 312 -18.56 6.30 -22.53
CA ALA A 312 -17.36 7.12 -22.61
C ALA A 312 -16.34 6.53 -23.58
N ASP A 313 -16.18 5.20 -23.60
CA ASP A 313 -15.34 4.49 -24.57
C ASP A 313 -15.76 4.81 -26.00
N LEU A 314 -17.05 4.70 -26.30
CA LEU A 314 -17.59 5.03 -27.63
C LEU A 314 -17.33 6.50 -27.99
N ALA A 315 -17.52 7.44 -27.05
CA ALA A 315 -17.22 8.85 -27.29
C ALA A 315 -15.73 9.09 -27.61
N LEU A 316 -14.82 8.40 -26.92
CA LEU A 316 -13.39 8.48 -27.17
C LEU A 316 -12.99 7.85 -28.50
N VAL A 317 -13.51 6.68 -28.85
CA VAL A 317 -13.27 6.03 -30.15
C VAL A 317 -13.72 6.94 -31.30
N LEU A 318 -14.93 7.49 -31.23
CA LEU A 318 -15.42 8.42 -32.26
C LEU A 318 -14.57 9.69 -32.33
N SER A 319 -14.08 10.18 -31.18
CA SER A 319 -13.17 11.33 -31.12
C SER A 319 -11.81 11.02 -31.72
N LEU A 320 -11.27 9.81 -31.53
CA LEU A 320 -10.02 9.36 -32.13
C LEU A 320 -10.14 9.30 -33.65
N VAL A 321 -11.24 8.78 -34.19
CA VAL A 321 -11.51 8.79 -35.64
C VAL A 321 -11.49 10.23 -36.19
N LEU A 322 -12.08 11.19 -35.46
CA LEU A 322 -12.04 12.61 -35.84
C LEU A 322 -10.62 13.19 -35.77
N LEU A 323 -9.82 12.82 -34.77
CA LEU A 323 -8.43 13.26 -34.63
C LEU A 323 -7.55 12.73 -35.76
N VAL A 324 -7.68 11.45 -36.13
CA VAL A 324 -6.99 10.86 -37.28
C VAL A 324 -7.36 11.61 -38.55
N ARG A 325 -8.66 11.88 -38.76
CA ARG A 325 -9.12 12.68 -39.91
C ARG A 325 -8.54 14.10 -39.91
N TYR A 326 -8.36 14.73 -38.75
CA TYR A 326 -7.72 16.04 -38.65
C TYR A 326 -6.22 15.98 -38.92
N ALA A 327 -5.52 14.96 -38.45
CA ALA A 327 -4.11 14.73 -38.72
C ALA A 327 -3.86 14.52 -40.22
N LEU A 328 -4.64 13.65 -40.87
CA LEU A 328 -4.58 13.42 -42.32
C LEU A 328 -4.86 14.69 -43.13
N ARG A 329 -5.74 15.57 -42.62
CA ARG A 329 -6.04 16.88 -43.22
C ARG A 329 -5.10 18.01 -42.76
N ARG A 330 -4.00 17.68 -42.07
CA ARG A 330 -3.00 18.60 -41.49
C ARG A 330 -3.59 19.73 -40.64
N ARG A 331 -4.75 19.49 -40.00
CA ARG A 331 -5.44 20.45 -39.12
C ARG A 331 -4.93 20.35 -37.68
N TRP A 332 -3.61 20.47 -37.49
CA TRP A 332 -2.92 20.30 -36.21
C TRP A 332 -3.51 21.17 -35.08
N GLN A 333 -3.97 22.38 -35.40
CA GLN A 333 -4.62 23.27 -34.44
C GLN A 333 -5.83 22.64 -33.73
N ARG A 334 -6.61 21.81 -34.45
CA ARG A 334 -7.78 21.15 -33.88
C ARG A 334 -7.43 19.93 -33.02
N MET A 335 -6.20 19.43 -33.12
CA MET A 335 -5.72 18.30 -32.30
C MET A 335 -5.30 18.78 -30.92
N TYR A 336 -4.41 19.78 -30.83
CA TYR A 336 -3.98 20.30 -29.54
C TYR A 336 -4.99 21.27 -28.90
N ARG A 337 -5.97 21.76 -29.66
CA ARG A 337 -7.08 22.58 -29.16
C ARG A 337 -8.43 22.12 -29.71
N PRO A 338 -9.01 21.04 -29.14
CA PRO A 338 -10.31 20.54 -29.55
C PRO A 338 -11.43 21.56 -29.37
N VAL A 339 -12.48 21.46 -30.19
CA VAL A 339 -13.67 22.32 -30.13
C VAL A 339 -14.56 21.88 -28.96
N ALA A 340 -14.18 22.28 -27.75
CA ALA A 340 -14.90 22.05 -26.51
C ALA A 340 -14.74 23.25 -25.55
N PRO A 341 -15.63 23.40 -24.55
CA PRO A 341 -15.47 24.39 -23.49
C PRO A 341 -14.08 24.34 -22.88
N ALA A 342 -13.52 25.50 -22.51
CA ALA A 342 -12.13 25.63 -22.07
C ALA A 342 -11.75 24.64 -20.96
N HIS A 343 -12.58 24.56 -19.92
CA HIS A 343 -12.35 23.66 -18.79
C HIS A 343 -12.37 22.18 -19.18
N LEU A 344 -13.19 21.79 -20.16
CA LEU A 344 -13.30 20.41 -20.62
C LEU A 344 -12.13 20.01 -21.53
N ARG A 345 -11.73 20.88 -22.48
CA ARG A 345 -10.56 20.60 -23.33
C ARG A 345 -9.24 20.57 -22.55
N VAL A 346 -9.09 21.44 -21.55
CA VAL A 346 -7.90 21.46 -20.69
C VAL A 346 -7.92 20.26 -19.74
N GLY A 347 -9.08 20.00 -19.12
CA GLY A 347 -9.29 18.84 -18.27
C GLY A 347 -8.99 17.54 -18.99
N LEU A 348 -9.45 17.36 -20.23
CA LEU A 348 -9.23 16.12 -20.99
C LEU A 348 -7.75 15.87 -21.28
N GLY A 349 -7.01 16.92 -21.65
CA GLY A 349 -5.55 16.82 -21.81
C GLY A 349 -4.84 16.51 -20.49
N ALA A 350 -5.23 17.18 -19.40
CA ALA A 350 -4.59 17.02 -18.10
C ALA A 350 -4.86 15.63 -17.51
N ALA A 351 -6.09 15.15 -17.61
CA ALA A 351 -6.48 13.83 -17.15
C ALA A 351 -5.87 12.72 -18.02
N GLY A 352 -5.72 12.96 -19.33
CA GLY A 352 -4.99 12.05 -20.23
C GLY A 352 -3.50 11.92 -19.86
N LEU A 353 -2.84 13.00 -19.45
CA LEU A 353 -1.46 12.93 -18.92
C LEU A 353 -1.39 12.11 -17.63
N LEU A 354 -2.39 12.23 -16.75
CA LEU A 354 -2.48 11.42 -15.54
C LEU A 354 -2.78 9.96 -15.84
N LEU A 355 -3.56 9.66 -16.88
CA LEU A 355 -3.77 8.28 -17.35
C LEU A 355 -2.43 7.66 -17.80
N VAL A 356 -1.63 8.39 -18.58
CA VAL A 356 -0.30 7.93 -19.02
C VAL A 356 0.62 7.67 -17.80
N LEU A 357 0.61 8.58 -16.82
CA LEU A 357 1.33 8.38 -15.56
C LEU A 357 0.81 7.14 -14.80
N SER A 358 -0.50 6.91 -14.78
CA SER A 358 -1.11 5.77 -14.08
C SER A 358 -0.75 4.42 -14.69
N MET A 359 -0.39 4.41 -15.98
CA MET A 359 0.18 3.26 -16.71
C MET A 359 1.70 3.13 -16.52
N ALA A 360 2.27 3.85 -15.54
CA ALA A 360 3.70 3.94 -15.25
C ALA A 360 4.59 4.49 -16.37
N TYR A 361 4.04 5.18 -17.39
CA TYR A 361 4.86 5.82 -18.41
C TYR A 361 5.37 7.20 -17.96
N PRO A 362 6.64 7.56 -18.24
CA PRO A 362 7.61 6.82 -19.06
C PRO A 362 8.48 5.80 -18.29
N PHE A 363 8.29 5.60 -16.99
CA PHE A 363 9.14 4.73 -16.15
C PHE A 363 9.15 3.26 -16.60
N ALA A 364 8.03 2.79 -17.16
CA ALA A 364 7.88 1.44 -17.71
C ALA A 364 8.60 1.23 -19.06
N ILE A 365 9.13 2.29 -19.69
CA ILE A 365 9.87 2.14 -20.96
C ILE A 365 11.25 1.54 -20.65
N PRO A 366 11.67 0.47 -21.34
CA PRO A 366 13.01 -0.10 -21.18
C PRO A 366 14.10 0.97 -21.28
N GLY A 367 15.02 0.99 -20.30
CA GLY A 367 16.10 1.98 -20.21
C GLY A 367 15.73 3.34 -19.60
N LEU A 368 14.45 3.59 -19.26
CA LEU A 368 13.99 4.83 -18.61
C LEU A 368 13.54 4.66 -17.15
N GLY A 369 13.72 3.48 -16.56
CA GLY A 369 13.39 3.22 -15.16
C GLY A 369 14.09 4.17 -14.17
N TRP A 370 15.31 4.62 -14.50
CA TRP A 370 16.09 5.59 -13.70
C TRP A 370 15.38 6.93 -13.51
N LEU A 371 14.41 7.31 -14.37
CA LEU A 371 13.63 8.54 -14.19
C LEU A 371 12.83 8.52 -12.88
N ALA A 372 12.44 7.34 -12.40
CA ALA A 372 11.77 7.20 -11.11
C ALA A 372 12.72 7.55 -9.94
N ASP A 373 14.04 7.29 -10.08
CA ASP A 373 15.05 7.65 -9.06
C ASP A 373 15.27 9.16 -8.94
N VAL A 374 15.06 9.89 -10.04
CA VAL A 374 15.21 11.35 -10.08
C VAL A 374 14.05 12.07 -9.38
N VAL A 375 12.88 11.43 -9.29
CA VAL A 375 11.69 11.97 -8.60
C VAL A 375 11.27 11.01 -7.49
N PRO A 376 12.00 10.96 -6.35
CA PRO A 376 11.72 10.01 -5.27
C PRO A 376 10.28 10.06 -4.74
N ALA A 377 9.64 11.22 -4.82
CA ALA A 377 8.24 11.39 -4.43
C ALA A 377 7.26 10.48 -5.21
N VAL A 378 7.59 10.12 -6.45
CA VAL A 378 6.77 9.23 -7.29
C VAL A 378 6.93 7.77 -6.86
N LYS A 379 8.14 7.35 -6.45
CA LYS A 379 8.41 6.00 -5.90
C LYS A 379 7.70 5.73 -4.56
N GLN A 380 7.30 6.77 -3.84
CA GLN A 380 6.56 6.63 -2.58
C GLN A 380 5.13 6.09 -2.76
N PHE A 381 4.59 6.05 -3.98
CA PHE A 381 3.26 5.52 -4.26
C PHE A 381 3.32 4.04 -4.63
N ARG A 382 2.67 3.22 -3.80
CA ARG A 382 2.44 1.79 -4.06
C ARG A 382 1.62 1.54 -5.33
N SER A 383 0.59 2.34 -5.60
CA SER A 383 -0.27 2.17 -6.79
C SER A 383 -0.36 3.44 -7.63
N LEU A 384 0.26 3.40 -8.81
CA LEU A 384 0.09 4.44 -9.82
C LEU A 384 -1.26 4.35 -10.53
N GLY A 385 -1.88 3.16 -10.59
CA GLY A 385 -3.16 2.95 -11.28
C GLY A 385 -4.29 3.86 -10.79
N ARG A 386 -4.29 4.22 -9.49
CA ARG A 386 -5.26 5.14 -8.88
C ARG A 386 -5.24 6.55 -9.51
N PHE A 387 -4.13 6.97 -10.14
CA PHE A 387 -4.05 8.25 -10.84
C PHE A 387 -4.90 8.32 -12.12
N ALA A 388 -5.52 7.23 -12.55
CA ALA A 388 -6.50 7.22 -13.65
C ALA A 388 -7.87 7.83 -13.27
N TRP A 389 -8.19 8.01 -11.99
CA TRP A 389 -9.51 8.50 -11.58
C TRP A 389 -9.90 9.90 -12.08
N PRO A 390 -8.99 10.89 -12.18
CA PRO A 390 -9.31 12.13 -12.87
C PRO A 390 -9.71 11.93 -14.34
N PHE A 391 -9.13 10.93 -15.02
CA PHE A 391 -9.50 10.58 -16.39
C PHE A 391 -10.93 10.05 -16.47
N TYR A 392 -11.32 9.16 -15.54
CA TYR A 392 -12.70 8.69 -15.40
C TYR A 392 -13.72 9.84 -15.41
N TYR A 393 -13.60 10.78 -14.47
CA TYR A 393 -14.58 11.87 -14.34
C TYR A 393 -14.61 12.79 -15.55
N VAL A 394 -13.44 13.13 -16.10
CA VAL A 394 -13.35 14.03 -17.25
C VAL A 394 -13.87 13.36 -18.51
N ALA A 395 -13.58 12.06 -18.72
CA ALA A 395 -14.06 11.27 -19.84
C ALA A 395 -15.60 11.13 -19.79
N GLY A 396 -16.18 10.86 -18.62
CA GLY A 396 -17.64 10.80 -18.45
C GLY A 396 -18.34 12.13 -18.78
N VAL A 397 -17.82 13.26 -18.26
CA VAL A 397 -18.35 14.60 -18.60
C VAL A 397 -18.15 14.92 -20.08
N TYR A 398 -17.02 14.49 -20.67
CA TYR A 398 -16.75 14.63 -22.09
C TYR A 398 -17.74 13.85 -22.95
N ALA A 399 -18.05 12.60 -22.57
CA ALA A 399 -19.02 11.76 -23.26
C ALA A 399 -20.41 12.40 -23.28
N ALA A 400 -20.89 12.90 -22.13
CA ALA A 400 -22.15 13.62 -22.03
C ALA A 400 -22.18 14.86 -22.96
N TYR A 401 -21.10 15.66 -22.96
CA TYR A 401 -20.98 16.80 -23.86
C TYR A 401 -20.93 16.39 -25.35
N TYR A 402 -20.18 15.35 -25.68
CA TYR A 402 -19.99 14.84 -27.04
C TYR A 402 -21.32 14.39 -27.64
N PHE A 403 -22.05 13.51 -26.96
CA PHE A 403 -23.32 12.99 -27.47
C PHE A 403 -24.41 14.05 -27.49
N TYR A 404 -24.45 14.98 -26.53
CA TYR A 404 -25.38 16.10 -26.60
C TYR A 404 -25.14 16.96 -27.85
N ARG A 405 -23.88 17.21 -28.19
CA ARG A 405 -23.55 17.93 -29.42
C ARG A 405 -23.90 17.16 -30.68
N LEU A 406 -23.67 15.85 -30.68
CA LEU A 406 -24.05 14.99 -31.80
C LEU A 406 -25.58 14.99 -31.99
N VAL A 407 -26.35 14.85 -30.91
CA VAL A 407 -27.81 14.97 -30.94
C VAL A 407 -28.24 16.33 -31.49
N ARG A 408 -27.66 17.43 -31.01
CA ARG A 408 -27.98 18.77 -31.53
C ARG A 408 -27.65 18.90 -33.02
N TYR A 409 -26.53 18.35 -33.46
CA TYR A 409 -26.13 18.35 -34.87
C TYR A 409 -27.13 17.56 -35.73
N LEU A 410 -27.51 16.35 -35.31
CA LEU A 410 -28.49 15.52 -36.01
C LEU A 410 -29.84 16.23 -36.15
N ARG A 411 -30.35 16.84 -35.07
CA ARG A 411 -31.60 17.62 -35.09
C ARG A 411 -31.58 18.79 -36.06
N GLN A 412 -30.42 19.42 -36.25
CA GLN A 412 -30.29 20.63 -37.07
C GLN A 412 -30.05 20.33 -38.56
N HIS A 413 -29.42 19.20 -38.88
CA HIS A 413 -28.92 18.94 -40.24
C HIS A 413 -29.58 17.76 -40.96
N TRP A 414 -30.40 16.96 -40.29
CA TRP A 414 -31.00 15.76 -40.88
C TRP A 414 -32.53 15.85 -40.88
N ARG A 415 -33.19 15.47 -41.99
CA ARG A 415 -34.66 15.55 -42.18
C ARG A 415 -35.44 14.80 -41.10
N TYR A 416 -34.94 13.66 -40.64
CA TYR A 416 -35.49 12.87 -39.53
C TYR A 416 -34.68 13.02 -38.24
N GLY A 417 -33.97 14.14 -38.10
CA GLY A 417 -32.96 14.37 -37.06
C GLY A 417 -33.46 14.18 -35.62
N THR A 418 -34.73 14.50 -35.35
CA THR A 418 -35.36 14.26 -34.03
C THR A 418 -35.52 12.78 -33.73
N ALA A 419 -35.98 11.98 -34.70
CA ALA A 419 -36.12 10.53 -34.56
C ALA A 419 -34.75 9.85 -34.39
N TRP A 420 -33.78 10.19 -35.24
CA TRP A 420 -32.39 9.70 -35.13
C TRP A 420 -31.72 10.08 -33.81
N SER A 421 -32.02 11.27 -33.29
CA SER A 421 -31.53 11.69 -31.97
C SER A 421 -32.09 10.83 -30.85
N GLY A 422 -33.36 10.44 -30.91
CA GLY A 422 -33.98 9.52 -29.96
C GLY A 422 -33.39 8.12 -30.07
N ALA A 423 -33.29 7.60 -31.30
CA ALA A 423 -32.72 6.29 -31.60
C ALA A 423 -31.25 6.15 -31.17
N LEU A 424 -30.48 7.25 -31.18
CA LEU A 424 -29.11 7.26 -30.65
C LEU A 424 -29.07 7.43 -29.13
N LEU A 425 -29.81 8.40 -28.58
CA LEU A 425 -29.65 8.79 -27.18
C LEU A 425 -30.25 7.76 -26.21
N LEU A 426 -31.35 7.11 -26.58
CA LEU A 426 -32.03 6.16 -25.69
C LEU A 426 -31.16 4.94 -25.38
N PRO A 427 -30.59 4.20 -26.37
CA PRO A 427 -29.72 3.07 -26.08
C PRO A 427 -28.48 3.46 -25.26
N LEU A 428 -27.88 4.62 -25.54
CA LEU A 428 -26.72 5.10 -24.79
C LEU A 428 -27.06 5.33 -23.31
N LEU A 429 -28.19 5.99 -23.03
CA LEU A 429 -28.63 6.21 -21.65
C LEU A 429 -29.01 4.89 -20.97
N LEU A 430 -29.62 3.94 -21.68
CA LEU A 430 -29.95 2.62 -21.13
C LEU A 430 -28.70 1.82 -20.77
N ILE A 431 -27.70 1.74 -21.65
CA ILE A 431 -26.43 1.06 -21.38
C ILE A 431 -25.74 1.70 -20.17
N TRP A 432 -25.62 3.03 -20.16
CA TRP A 432 -24.98 3.73 -19.05
C TRP A 432 -25.73 3.55 -17.72
N THR A 433 -27.07 3.51 -17.78
CA THR A 433 -27.90 3.22 -16.61
C THR A 433 -27.69 1.80 -16.12
N ALA A 434 -27.64 0.81 -17.03
CA ALA A 434 -27.38 -0.58 -16.67
C ALA A 434 -26.02 -0.75 -16.00
N GLU A 435 -24.96 -0.14 -16.54
CA GLU A 435 -23.61 -0.19 -15.94
C GLU A 435 -23.58 0.47 -14.56
N ALA A 436 -24.15 1.67 -14.42
CA ALA A 436 -24.19 2.37 -13.13
C ALA A 436 -25.06 1.63 -12.10
N TYR A 437 -26.17 1.01 -12.53
CA TYR A 437 -27.03 0.18 -11.70
C TYR A 437 -26.27 -1.04 -11.20
N VAL A 438 -25.70 -1.85 -12.10
CA VAL A 438 -24.96 -3.08 -11.76
C VAL A 438 -23.81 -2.75 -10.81
N HIS A 439 -23.02 -1.73 -11.13
CA HIS A 439 -21.89 -1.32 -10.30
C HIS A 439 -22.31 -0.93 -8.89
N SER A 440 -23.35 -0.10 -8.73
CA SER A 440 -23.79 0.35 -7.42
C SER A 440 -24.57 -0.71 -6.62
N HIS A 441 -25.30 -1.60 -7.30
CA HIS A 441 -26.07 -2.67 -6.67
C HIS A 441 -25.16 -3.78 -6.12
N ILE A 442 -24.15 -4.20 -6.88
CA ILE A 442 -23.18 -5.22 -6.41
C ILE A 442 -22.51 -4.78 -5.10
N LYS A 443 -22.15 -3.50 -4.96
CA LYS A 443 -21.57 -2.98 -3.71
C LYS A 443 -22.57 -3.00 -2.56
N ALA A 444 -23.81 -2.60 -2.83
CA ALA A 444 -24.88 -2.65 -1.83
C ALA A 444 -25.13 -4.08 -1.35
N ASP A 445 -25.16 -5.05 -2.26
CA ASP A 445 -25.34 -6.46 -1.95
C ASP A 445 -24.19 -6.97 -1.08
N ILE A 446 -22.94 -6.79 -1.48
CA ILE A 446 -21.75 -7.22 -0.71
C ILE A 446 -21.81 -6.70 0.74
N ILE A 447 -22.18 -5.43 0.92
CA ILE A 447 -22.27 -4.79 2.24
C ILE A 447 -23.46 -5.35 3.05
N SER A 448 -24.58 -5.66 2.40
CA SER A 448 -25.78 -6.17 3.07
C SER A 448 -25.57 -7.54 3.74
N TRP A 449 -24.60 -8.33 3.27
CA TRP A 449 -24.24 -9.63 3.82
C TRP A 449 -23.31 -9.56 5.05
N GLN A 450 -23.03 -8.38 5.60
CA GLN A 450 -22.07 -8.20 6.70
C GLN A 450 -22.63 -7.46 7.93
N PRO A 451 -23.67 -7.99 8.62
CA PRO A 451 -24.28 -7.36 9.79
C PRO A 451 -23.49 -7.51 11.12
N ASP A 452 -22.22 -7.91 11.09
CA ASP A 452 -21.48 -8.33 12.30
C ASP A 452 -20.74 -7.19 13.03
N ALA A 453 -20.99 -5.93 12.69
CA ALA A 453 -20.31 -4.81 13.35
C ALA A 453 -20.74 -4.61 14.81
N LEU A 454 -21.95 -5.08 15.16
CA LEU A 454 -22.45 -5.03 16.52
C LEU A 454 -21.58 -5.84 17.49
N ASP A 455 -21.00 -6.96 17.05
CA ASP A 455 -20.17 -7.80 17.92
C ASP A 455 -18.91 -7.07 18.41
N ILE A 456 -18.28 -6.26 17.55
CA ILE A 456 -17.14 -5.41 17.91
C ILE A 456 -17.57 -4.14 18.65
N ALA A 457 -18.75 -3.60 18.33
CA ALA A 457 -19.23 -2.35 18.88
C ALA A 457 -19.87 -2.46 20.28
N GLN A 458 -20.21 -3.67 20.73
CA GLN A 458 -20.83 -3.91 22.04
C GLN A 458 -19.82 -3.81 23.19
N ASP A 459 -20.19 -3.07 24.23
CA ASP A 459 -19.39 -2.93 25.46
C ASP A 459 -19.62 -4.10 26.46
N THR A 460 -20.71 -4.85 26.31
CA THR A 460 -21.10 -5.98 27.20
C THR A 460 -20.83 -7.34 26.55
N ASN A 461 -20.58 -8.36 27.37
CA ASN A 461 -20.20 -9.72 26.94
C ASN A 461 -18.91 -9.73 26.09
N ASN A 462 -17.94 -8.90 26.49
CA ASN A 462 -16.72 -8.67 25.73
C ASN A 462 -15.46 -9.10 26.53
N TYR A 463 -14.26 -8.80 26.04
CA TYR A 463 -13.01 -9.22 26.67
C TYR A 463 -12.82 -8.76 28.13
N PRO A 464 -13.28 -7.56 28.57
CA PRO A 464 -13.26 -7.20 29.99
C PRO A 464 -14.07 -8.17 30.86
N ASP A 465 -15.27 -8.56 30.42
CA ASP A 465 -16.11 -9.54 31.13
C ASP A 465 -15.44 -10.92 31.13
N PHE A 466 -14.87 -11.31 29.99
CA PHE A 466 -14.17 -12.59 29.86
C PHE A 466 -12.94 -12.69 30.79
N LEU A 467 -12.17 -11.61 30.93
CA LEU A 467 -11.08 -11.51 31.91
C LEU A 467 -11.60 -11.58 33.35
N SER A 468 -12.76 -10.98 33.62
CA SER A 468 -13.36 -10.99 34.97
C SER A 468 -13.72 -12.41 35.43
N TRP A 469 -14.13 -13.30 34.51
CA TRP A 469 -14.38 -14.72 34.82
C TRP A 469 -13.10 -15.45 35.27
N ALA A 470 -11.93 -14.97 34.85
CA ALA A 470 -10.62 -15.45 35.31
C ALA A 470 -10.05 -14.63 36.48
N ASN A 471 -10.87 -13.80 37.15
CA ASN A 471 -10.44 -12.91 38.23
C ASN A 471 -9.26 -11.98 37.83
N ARG A 472 -9.35 -11.45 36.60
CA ARG A 472 -8.41 -10.49 36.03
C ARG A 472 -9.13 -9.27 35.49
N LYS A 473 -8.40 -8.16 35.35
CA LYS A 473 -8.87 -6.94 34.70
C LYS A 473 -7.90 -6.48 33.61
N PRO A 474 -8.36 -5.72 32.61
CA PRO A 474 -7.48 -5.15 31.57
C PRO A 474 -6.21 -4.48 32.11
N ALA A 475 -6.33 -3.74 33.22
CA ALA A 475 -5.22 -3.01 33.83
C ALA A 475 -4.09 -3.90 34.38
N ASP A 476 -4.32 -5.21 34.51
CA ASP A 476 -3.30 -6.17 34.96
C ASP A 476 -2.30 -6.51 33.85
N PHE A 477 -2.64 -6.21 32.59
CA PHE A 477 -1.80 -6.45 31.42
C PHE A 477 -1.26 -5.13 30.86
N GLN A 478 -0.23 -5.21 30.02
CA GLN A 478 0.30 -4.04 29.32
C GLN A 478 0.03 -4.02 27.81
N ALA A 479 -0.15 -5.18 27.19
CA ALA A 479 -0.43 -5.31 25.76
C ALA A 479 -1.05 -6.67 25.44
N ILE A 480 -1.58 -6.80 24.23
CA ILE A 480 -2.11 -8.04 23.66
C ILE A 480 -1.15 -8.57 22.60
N LEU A 481 -0.79 -9.85 22.66
CA LEU A 481 -0.09 -10.55 21.58
C LEU A 481 -1.06 -11.55 20.91
N PRO A 482 -1.50 -11.27 19.67
CA PRO A 482 -2.41 -12.16 18.95
C PRO A 482 -1.69 -13.41 18.42
N LEU A 483 -2.35 -14.56 18.49
CA LEU A 483 -1.88 -15.83 17.91
C LEU A 483 -3.01 -16.53 17.12
N PRO A 484 -2.79 -16.99 15.86
CA PRO A 484 -1.58 -16.81 15.05
C PRO A 484 -1.13 -15.34 14.87
N PHE A 485 0.18 -15.14 14.90
CA PHE A 485 0.80 -13.83 14.87
C PHE A 485 0.67 -13.19 13.48
N PHE A 486 0.60 -11.86 13.44
CA PHE A 486 0.60 -11.11 12.20
C PHE A 486 1.50 -9.87 12.28
N ALA A 487 2.18 -9.58 11.17
CA ALA A 487 3.03 -8.42 10.97
C ALA A 487 3.02 -8.04 9.49
N ILE A 488 2.24 -7.01 9.15
CA ILE A 488 1.99 -6.53 7.78
C ILE A 488 2.30 -5.04 7.75
N GLY A 489 3.15 -4.59 6.81
CA GLY A 489 3.28 -3.15 6.57
C GLY A 489 4.66 -2.58 6.25
N THR A 490 5.72 -3.36 6.42
CA THR A 490 7.10 -2.88 6.22
C THR A 490 7.62 -3.09 4.80
N ASP A 491 6.90 -3.86 3.98
CA ASP A 491 7.38 -4.42 2.71
C ASP A 491 8.63 -5.33 2.86
N LYS A 492 9.03 -5.65 4.11
CA LYS A 492 10.11 -6.57 4.47
C LYS A 492 9.55 -7.85 5.06
N ILE A 493 8.85 -7.72 6.18
CA ILE A 493 8.09 -8.78 6.82
C ILE A 493 6.62 -8.62 6.44
N ASP A 494 6.02 -9.74 6.04
CA ASP A 494 4.63 -9.85 5.63
C ASP A 494 4.06 -11.19 6.12
N ILE A 495 3.78 -11.23 7.42
CA ILE A 495 3.15 -12.36 8.08
C ILE A 495 1.65 -12.03 8.19
N GLU A 496 0.83 -12.63 7.33
CA GLU A 496 -0.61 -12.31 7.28
C GLU A 496 -1.38 -12.78 8.53
N GLY A 497 -0.91 -13.87 9.16
CA GLY A 497 -1.58 -14.54 10.27
C GLY A 497 -2.96 -15.09 9.91
N ASP A 498 -3.79 -15.33 10.92
CA ASP A 498 -5.17 -15.77 10.73
C ASP A 498 -6.15 -14.58 10.73
N PRO A 499 -7.13 -14.50 9.82
CA PRO A 499 -8.13 -13.44 9.81
C PRO A 499 -8.93 -13.29 11.12
N ASN A 500 -9.25 -14.40 11.78
CA ASN A 500 -9.94 -14.41 13.07
C ASN A 500 -9.01 -13.90 14.19
N ALA A 501 -7.71 -14.18 14.14
CA ALA A 501 -6.74 -13.61 15.09
C ALA A 501 -6.73 -12.07 15.03
N ARG A 502 -6.78 -11.50 13.81
CA ARG A 502 -6.93 -10.05 13.61
C ARG A 502 -8.26 -9.54 14.16
N TYR A 503 -9.37 -10.18 13.82
CA TYR A 503 -10.70 -9.79 14.30
C TYR A 503 -10.79 -9.80 15.84
N GLN A 504 -10.41 -10.91 16.45
CA GLN A 504 -10.48 -11.12 17.90
C GLN A 504 -9.55 -10.19 18.67
N SER A 505 -8.35 -9.94 18.15
CA SER A 505 -7.41 -9.00 18.79
C SER A 505 -7.83 -7.54 18.66
N TYR A 506 -8.42 -7.12 17.53
CA TYR A 506 -9.02 -5.79 17.41
C TYR A 506 -10.18 -5.60 18.37
N LYS A 507 -11.06 -6.61 18.49
CA LYS A 507 -12.16 -6.62 19.47
C LYS A 507 -11.62 -6.53 20.91
N ALA A 508 -10.60 -7.31 21.25
CA ALA A 508 -9.94 -7.29 22.55
C ALA A 508 -9.35 -5.91 22.85
N SER A 509 -8.63 -5.35 21.88
CA SER A 509 -7.96 -4.06 22.03
C SER A 509 -8.95 -2.89 22.17
N LEU A 510 -10.03 -2.85 21.39
CA LEU A 510 -11.08 -1.82 21.49
C LEU A 510 -11.89 -1.87 22.78
N SER A 511 -12.06 -3.06 23.37
CA SER A 511 -12.85 -3.23 24.59
C SER A 511 -12.01 -3.04 25.86
N THR A 512 -10.75 -3.46 25.83
CA THR A 512 -9.83 -3.37 26.99
C THR A 512 -9.01 -2.09 27.02
N GLY A 513 -8.82 -1.43 25.87
CA GLY A 513 -7.87 -0.33 25.69
C GLY A 513 -6.40 -0.77 25.58
N LEU A 514 -6.11 -2.08 25.66
CA LEU A 514 -4.75 -2.59 25.56
C LEU A 514 -4.24 -2.51 24.11
N PRO A 515 -3.01 -2.05 23.89
CA PRO A 515 -2.42 -1.98 22.55
C PRO A 515 -1.94 -3.36 22.07
N LEU A 516 -1.79 -3.52 20.76
CA LEU A 516 -1.31 -4.77 20.17
C LEU A 516 0.23 -4.80 20.02
N LEU A 517 0.82 -5.93 20.41
CA LEU A 517 2.17 -6.38 20.02
C LEU A 517 2.13 -7.03 18.64
N ALA A 518 1.54 -6.33 17.68
CA ALA A 518 1.42 -6.73 16.28
C ALA A 518 1.36 -5.49 15.40
N VAL A 519 1.61 -5.66 14.11
CA VAL A 519 1.65 -4.55 13.14
C VAL A 519 0.74 -4.87 11.97
N HIS A 520 -0.18 -3.97 11.65
CA HIS A 520 -0.97 -4.02 10.43
C HIS A 520 -1.23 -2.58 9.97
N MET A 521 -0.22 -1.95 9.35
CA MET A 521 -0.23 -0.53 8.99
C MET A 521 0.57 -0.32 7.70
N ALA A 522 0.48 0.84 7.04
CA ALA A 522 1.27 1.11 5.84
C ALA A 522 2.59 1.79 6.19
N ARG A 523 3.72 1.26 5.71
CA ARG A 523 5.06 1.84 5.86
C ARG A 523 5.50 2.00 7.31
N SER A 524 5.23 0.99 8.13
CA SER A 524 5.72 0.90 9.51
C SER A 524 7.25 0.91 9.55
N SER A 525 7.82 1.27 10.70
CA SER A 525 9.27 1.13 10.96
C SER A 525 9.73 -0.32 10.77
N VAL A 526 10.82 -0.51 10.04
CA VAL A 526 11.41 -1.84 9.81
C VAL A 526 11.97 -2.38 11.13
N SER A 527 12.80 -1.61 11.82
CA SER A 527 13.46 -2.03 13.07
C SER A 527 12.45 -2.35 14.19
N GLN A 528 11.39 -1.54 14.35
CA GLN A 528 10.36 -1.81 15.35
C GLN A 528 9.57 -3.09 15.04
N THR A 529 9.23 -3.30 13.77
CA THR A 529 8.54 -4.54 13.33
C THR A 529 9.42 -5.77 13.55
N LEU A 530 10.70 -5.68 13.20
CA LEU A 530 11.69 -6.74 13.46
C LEU A 530 11.79 -7.06 14.96
N ALA A 531 11.83 -6.05 15.83
CA ALA A 531 11.89 -6.23 17.28
C ALA A 531 10.63 -6.92 17.84
N ILE A 532 9.44 -6.65 17.28
CA ILE A 532 8.19 -7.35 17.66
C ILE A 532 8.20 -8.78 17.15
N THR A 533 8.51 -8.99 15.87
CA THR A 533 8.60 -10.33 15.27
C THR A 533 9.65 -11.20 15.98
N GLN A 534 10.71 -10.60 16.51
CA GLN A 534 11.75 -11.30 17.28
C GLN A 534 11.19 -12.06 18.48
N LEU A 535 10.03 -11.69 19.03
CA LEU A 535 9.38 -12.46 20.11
C LEU A 535 9.12 -13.92 19.72
N LEU A 536 8.99 -14.20 18.42
CA LEU A 536 8.77 -15.54 17.86
C LEU A 536 10.06 -16.28 17.48
N SER A 537 11.24 -15.65 17.46
CA SER A 537 12.47 -16.31 16.98
C SER A 537 12.93 -17.50 17.84
N SER A 538 14.05 -18.12 17.52
CA SER A 538 14.64 -19.20 18.30
C SER A 538 14.91 -18.77 19.76
N PRO A 539 14.86 -19.69 20.74
CA PRO A 539 15.39 -19.46 22.10
C PRO A 539 16.89 -19.16 22.13
N LEU A 540 17.60 -19.34 21.01
CA LEU A 540 19.00 -18.94 20.85
C LEU A 540 19.18 -17.47 20.46
N ILE A 541 18.10 -16.69 20.43
CA ILE A 541 18.14 -15.26 20.13
C ILE A 541 17.60 -14.49 21.32
N THR A 542 18.39 -13.53 21.81
CA THR A 542 17.99 -12.65 22.91
C THR A 542 16.90 -11.69 22.45
N ARG A 543 15.79 -11.63 23.20
CA ARG A 543 14.65 -10.74 22.91
C ARG A 543 14.95 -9.30 23.30
N GLN A 544 15.42 -8.50 22.35
CA GLN A 544 15.80 -7.10 22.60
C GLN A 544 14.61 -6.26 23.06
N LEU A 545 13.41 -6.52 22.52
CA LEU A 545 12.18 -5.79 22.86
C LEU A 545 11.84 -5.87 24.36
N VAL A 546 12.16 -6.96 25.05
CA VAL A 546 11.85 -7.15 26.48
C VAL A 546 12.46 -6.03 27.33
N SER A 547 13.66 -5.58 26.98
CA SER A 547 14.34 -4.47 27.68
C SER A 547 13.72 -3.09 27.42
N GLN A 548 12.91 -2.97 26.36
CA GLN A 548 12.27 -1.73 25.93
C GLN A 548 10.81 -1.63 26.39
N LEU A 549 10.25 -2.70 26.98
CA LEU A 549 8.90 -2.68 27.53
C LEU A 549 8.84 -1.71 28.72
N PRO A 550 7.81 -0.85 28.81
CA PRO A 550 7.77 0.21 29.81
C PRO A 550 7.49 -0.30 31.24
N ASN A 551 7.04 -1.55 31.39
CA ASN A 551 6.80 -2.16 32.70
C ASN A 551 6.84 -3.70 32.61
N ALA A 552 6.78 -4.37 33.77
CA ALA A 552 6.85 -5.83 33.90
C ALA A 552 5.49 -6.54 33.96
N LYS A 553 4.36 -5.85 33.69
CA LYS A 553 3.05 -6.50 33.68
C LYS A 553 3.00 -7.60 32.61
N PRO A 554 2.25 -8.68 32.81
CA PRO A 554 2.13 -9.73 31.80
C PRO A 554 1.55 -9.21 30.46
N ILE A 555 1.83 -9.98 29.42
CA ILE A 555 1.21 -9.84 28.10
C ILE A 555 -0.02 -10.75 28.04
N LEU A 556 -1.13 -10.23 27.53
CA LEU A 556 -2.34 -11.01 27.29
C LEU A 556 -2.20 -11.72 25.94
N LEU A 557 -2.16 -13.04 25.91
CA LEU A 557 -2.27 -13.78 24.65
C LEU A 557 -3.75 -13.96 24.29
N VAL A 558 -4.10 -13.61 23.06
CA VAL A 558 -5.40 -13.92 22.47
C VAL A 558 -5.16 -14.98 21.39
N VAL A 559 -5.52 -16.22 21.68
CA VAL A 559 -5.23 -17.38 20.83
C VAL A 559 -6.53 -17.86 20.19
N VAL A 560 -6.65 -17.77 18.88
CA VAL A 560 -7.84 -18.27 18.15
C VAL A 560 -7.69 -19.76 17.81
N PRO A 561 -8.80 -20.49 17.56
CA PRO A 561 -8.75 -21.90 17.18
C PRO A 561 -8.24 -22.09 15.75
N ALA A 562 -6.95 -21.83 15.53
CA ALA A 562 -6.25 -21.98 14.26
C ALA A 562 -4.94 -22.77 14.45
N SER A 563 -4.33 -23.17 13.33
CA SER A 563 -3.04 -23.89 13.37
C SER A 563 -1.93 -22.94 13.82
N LEU A 564 -1.33 -23.24 14.97
CA LEU A 564 -0.16 -22.51 15.48
C LEU A 564 1.13 -23.14 14.96
N ASN A 565 2.07 -22.31 14.51
CA ASN A 565 3.41 -22.74 14.16
C ASN A 565 4.25 -23.09 15.43
N ALA A 566 5.46 -23.61 15.25
CA ALA A 566 6.30 -24.05 16.37
C ALA A 566 6.66 -22.92 17.35
N ALA A 567 6.92 -21.71 16.84
CA ALA A 567 7.23 -20.54 17.66
C ALA A 567 6.02 -20.07 18.48
N GLU A 568 4.84 -20.06 17.88
CA GLU A 568 3.59 -19.68 18.53
C GLU A 568 3.19 -20.70 19.60
N ARG A 569 3.31 -22.00 19.33
CA ARG A 569 3.10 -23.05 20.33
C ARG A 569 4.04 -22.92 21.52
N ARG A 570 5.30 -22.52 21.29
CA ARG A 570 6.27 -22.24 22.37
C ARG A 570 5.80 -21.08 23.23
N LEU A 571 5.30 -19.99 22.63
CA LEU A 571 4.74 -18.86 23.39
C LEU A 571 3.55 -19.28 24.26
N VAL A 572 2.63 -20.08 23.71
CA VAL A 572 1.51 -20.65 24.48
C VAL A 572 2.00 -21.55 25.61
N GLY A 573 3.03 -22.38 25.36
CA GLY A 573 3.62 -23.27 26.38
C GLY A 573 4.30 -22.55 27.54
N MET A 574 4.71 -21.29 27.36
CA MET A 574 5.26 -20.44 28.42
C MET A 574 4.20 -19.65 29.20
N ALA A 575 2.94 -19.68 28.75
CA ALA A 575 1.86 -18.87 29.28
C ALA A 575 0.90 -19.68 30.16
N HIS A 576 0.23 -19.01 31.09
CA HIS A 576 -0.81 -19.60 31.93
C HIS A 576 -2.19 -19.35 31.33
N ARG A 577 -2.96 -20.41 31.06
CA ARG A 577 -4.31 -20.28 30.50
C ARG A 577 -5.25 -19.67 31.55
N LEU A 578 -5.92 -18.58 31.17
CA LEU A 578 -6.86 -17.85 32.03
C LEU A 578 -8.30 -18.32 31.81
N ALA A 579 -8.74 -18.32 30.55
CA ALA A 579 -10.11 -18.60 30.18
C ALA A 579 -10.21 -19.09 28.73
N SER A 580 -11.34 -19.72 28.39
CA SER A 580 -11.60 -20.30 27.07
C SER A 580 -13.02 -20.06 26.62
N ARG A 581 -13.19 -19.79 25.32
CA ARG A 581 -14.48 -19.71 24.63
C ARG A 581 -14.32 -20.17 23.17
N PRO A 582 -15.41 -20.46 22.44
CA PRO A 582 -15.34 -20.99 21.08
C PRO A 582 -14.49 -20.16 20.12
N GLU A 583 -14.47 -18.84 20.27
CA GLU A 583 -13.80 -17.92 19.35
C GLU A 583 -12.32 -17.69 19.68
N SER A 584 -11.93 -17.86 20.95
CA SER A 584 -10.58 -17.52 21.44
C SER A 584 -10.29 -18.03 22.86
N ASP A 585 -9.04 -18.39 23.12
CA ASP A 585 -8.49 -18.63 24.46
C ASP A 585 -7.64 -17.45 24.93
N LEU A 586 -7.68 -17.19 26.23
CA LEU A 586 -6.86 -16.17 26.89
C LEU A 586 -5.75 -16.81 27.72
N TYR A 587 -4.55 -16.25 27.60
CA TYR A 587 -3.42 -16.64 28.44
C TYR A 587 -2.70 -15.42 29.02
N GLU A 588 -2.13 -15.61 30.19
CA GLU A 588 -1.21 -14.68 30.85
C GLU A 588 0.22 -15.13 30.54
N LEU A 589 0.98 -14.31 29.79
CA LEU A 589 2.39 -14.54 29.51
C LEU A 589 3.25 -13.57 30.34
N PRO A 590 3.94 -14.04 31.39
CA PRO A 590 4.86 -13.20 32.15
C PRO A 590 6.01 -12.69 31.28
N VAL A 591 6.36 -11.40 31.40
CA VAL A 591 7.48 -10.81 30.65
C VAL A 591 8.81 -11.50 30.99
N SER A 592 8.97 -11.97 32.23
CA SER A 592 10.14 -12.74 32.64
C SER A 592 10.31 -14.03 31.84
N ALA A 593 9.22 -14.69 31.42
CA ALA A 593 9.28 -15.89 30.59
C ALA A 593 9.84 -15.59 29.18
N LEU A 594 9.56 -14.39 28.63
CA LEU A 594 10.14 -13.93 27.36
C LEU A 594 11.63 -13.55 27.46
N ALA A 595 12.11 -13.24 28.67
CA ALA A 595 13.52 -12.92 28.91
C ALA A 595 14.40 -14.18 28.97
N VAL A 596 13.82 -15.34 29.29
CA VAL A 596 14.54 -16.62 29.36
C VAL A 596 14.93 -17.05 27.94
N ASN A 597 16.20 -17.42 27.78
CA ASN A 597 16.77 -17.95 26.55
C ASN A 597 17.63 -19.17 26.86
N ASP A 598 17.91 -19.98 25.85
CA ASP A 598 18.63 -21.24 26.01
C ASP A 598 20.15 -21.08 25.83
N LEU A 599 20.64 -19.84 25.66
CA LEU A 599 22.05 -19.57 25.33
C LEU A 599 23.03 -20.14 26.36
N ALA A 600 22.75 -19.95 27.65
CA ALA A 600 23.63 -20.45 28.72
C ALA A 600 23.64 -21.98 28.79
N THR A 601 22.45 -22.60 28.67
CA THR A 601 22.28 -24.06 28.66
C THR A 601 22.97 -24.68 27.45
N GLU A 602 22.77 -24.11 26.27
CA GLU A 602 23.38 -24.59 25.02
C GLU A 602 24.90 -24.35 25.00
N ARG A 603 25.39 -23.27 25.61
CA ARG A 603 26.84 -23.08 25.78
C ARG A 603 27.44 -24.17 26.66
N ALA A 604 26.81 -24.48 27.80
CA ALA A 604 27.29 -25.54 28.69
C ALA A 604 27.25 -26.92 28.00
N HIS A 605 26.16 -27.21 27.27
CA HIS A 605 26.03 -28.42 26.46
C HIS A 605 27.12 -28.50 25.38
N ALA A 606 27.34 -27.42 24.63
CA ALA A 606 28.37 -27.37 23.60
C ALA A 606 29.78 -27.53 24.18
N GLN A 607 30.08 -26.93 25.33
CA GLN A 607 31.38 -27.11 26.01
C GLN A 607 31.66 -28.56 26.40
N ALA A 608 30.62 -29.30 26.83
CA ALA A 608 30.74 -30.72 27.13
C ALA A 608 30.86 -31.59 25.87
N LEU A 609 30.18 -31.22 24.78
CA LEU A 609 30.10 -31.99 23.55
C LEU A 609 31.28 -31.78 22.60
N LEU A 610 31.80 -30.55 22.48
CA LEU A 610 32.85 -30.20 21.52
C LEU A 610 34.11 -31.08 21.60
N PRO A 611 34.63 -31.48 22.78
CA PRO A 611 35.77 -32.39 22.89
C PRO A 611 35.50 -33.79 22.32
N THR A 612 34.23 -34.21 22.25
CA THR A 612 33.83 -35.52 21.72
C THR A 612 33.56 -35.50 20.22
N LEU A 613 33.38 -34.32 19.62
CA LEU A 613 33.07 -34.18 18.20
C LEU A 613 34.34 -34.20 17.34
N ARG A 614 34.24 -34.82 16.16
CA ARG A 614 35.31 -34.77 15.16
C ARG A 614 35.37 -33.38 14.54
N ARG A 615 36.50 -32.69 14.68
CA ARG A 615 36.78 -31.46 13.94
C ARG A 615 37.03 -31.78 12.46
N GLN A 616 36.25 -31.18 11.57
CA GLN A 616 36.44 -31.27 10.13
C GLN A 616 37.60 -30.36 9.67
N ALA A 617 38.11 -30.59 8.45
CA ALA A 617 39.27 -29.87 7.91
C ALA A 617 39.03 -28.35 7.77
N ASN A 618 37.77 -27.94 7.60
CA ASN A 618 37.32 -26.55 7.57
C ASN A 618 37.15 -25.91 8.96
N GLY A 619 37.48 -26.64 10.03
CA GLY A 619 37.38 -26.16 11.41
C GLY A 619 36.01 -26.32 12.07
N LEU A 620 35.03 -26.90 11.38
CA LEU A 620 33.69 -27.15 11.92
C LEU A 620 33.65 -28.39 12.81
N PHE A 621 32.80 -28.37 13.83
CA PHE A 621 32.46 -29.52 14.67
C PHE A 621 31.03 -29.94 14.36
N VAL A 622 30.81 -31.20 14.00
CA VAL A 622 29.49 -31.71 13.60
C VAL A 622 29.07 -32.90 14.46
N THR A 623 27.77 -33.00 14.76
CA THR A 623 27.23 -34.10 15.59
C THR A 623 26.98 -35.39 14.84
N SER A 624 27.04 -35.37 13.51
CA SER A 624 26.85 -36.56 12.65
C SER A 624 28.05 -36.74 11.70
N PRO A 625 28.24 -37.94 11.12
CA PRO A 625 29.31 -38.17 10.15
C PRO A 625 29.05 -37.50 8.79
N LYS A 626 27.86 -36.92 8.57
CA LYS A 626 27.49 -36.26 7.31
C LYS A 626 28.23 -34.93 7.18
N ALA A 627 28.65 -34.62 5.97
CA ALA A 627 29.29 -33.37 5.65
C ALA A 627 28.28 -32.22 5.56
N VAL A 628 28.75 -31.02 5.88
CA VAL A 628 27.97 -29.78 5.88
C VAL A 628 28.74 -28.70 5.11
N LEU A 629 28.02 -27.73 4.57
CA LEU A 629 28.61 -26.57 3.91
C LEU A 629 28.28 -25.31 4.69
N LEU A 630 29.31 -24.53 5.02
CA LEU A 630 29.18 -23.17 5.56
C LEU A 630 29.92 -22.21 4.62
N GLN A 631 29.23 -21.18 4.14
CA GLN A 631 29.85 -19.99 3.56
C GLN A 631 29.59 -18.80 4.47
N SER A 632 30.62 -18.37 5.20
CA SER A 632 30.54 -17.25 6.14
C SER A 632 30.69 -15.88 5.51
N TYR A 633 31.09 -15.78 4.23
CA TYR A 633 31.36 -14.51 3.55
C TYR A 633 32.24 -13.48 4.30
N ASP A 634 32.99 -13.88 5.33
CA ASP A 634 33.83 -13.00 6.18
C ASP A 634 34.88 -12.19 5.40
N LYS A 635 35.25 -12.69 4.21
CA LYS A 635 36.22 -12.03 3.31
C LYS A 635 35.55 -11.04 2.35
N GLY A 636 34.24 -10.86 2.43
CA GLY A 636 33.47 -9.93 1.62
C GLY A 636 33.91 -8.48 1.81
N ASN A 637 33.68 -7.66 0.78
CA ASN A 637 34.03 -6.25 0.80
C ASN A 637 33.09 -5.42 1.68
N ASP A 638 31.82 -5.84 1.79
CA ASP A 638 30.86 -5.18 2.68
C ASP A 638 31.13 -5.58 4.13
N ARG A 639 31.22 -4.59 5.03
CA ARG A 639 31.56 -4.79 6.45
C ARG A 639 30.34 -4.88 7.35
N ARG A 640 29.14 -4.72 6.79
CA ARG A 640 27.86 -4.98 7.47
C ARG A 640 27.60 -6.49 7.46
N GLY A 641 28.45 -7.28 8.12
CA GLY A 641 28.23 -8.71 8.32
C GLY A 641 27.44 -9.01 9.59
N HIS A 642 26.94 -10.24 9.70
CA HIS A 642 26.13 -10.73 10.81
C HIS A 642 27.02 -11.25 11.95
N LEU A 643 27.74 -12.36 11.73
CA LEU A 643 28.61 -12.98 12.73
C LEU A 643 30.06 -12.48 12.72
N ALA A 644 30.54 -11.90 11.62
CA ALA A 644 31.85 -11.26 11.55
C ALA A 644 31.86 -10.08 10.56
N PRO A 645 32.95 -9.28 10.50
CA PRO A 645 33.06 -8.18 9.55
C PRO A 645 33.23 -8.66 8.09
N GLY A 646 32.14 -8.99 7.40
CA GLY A 646 32.13 -9.40 6.00
C GLY A 646 30.74 -9.86 5.59
N ALA A 647 30.30 -9.59 4.36
CA ALA A 647 29.04 -10.10 3.81
C ALA A 647 29.09 -10.17 2.29
N PHE A 648 28.21 -10.98 1.70
CA PHE A 648 27.96 -10.98 0.27
C PHE A 648 26.94 -9.88 -0.06
N HIS A 649 27.38 -8.86 -0.80
CA HIS A 649 26.53 -7.78 -1.28
C HIS A 649 26.44 -7.84 -2.80
N GLU A 650 25.21 -7.96 -3.31
CA GLU A 650 24.92 -7.92 -4.74
C GLU A 650 23.86 -6.82 -4.99
N PRO A 651 24.28 -5.66 -5.51
CA PRO A 651 23.37 -4.57 -5.83
C PRO A 651 22.69 -4.81 -7.19
N GLY A 652 21.36 -4.74 -7.23
CA GLY A 652 20.59 -4.82 -8.48
C GLY A 652 19.60 -5.98 -8.51
N ASP A 653 18.65 -5.89 -9.43
CA ASP A 653 17.59 -6.88 -9.63
C ASP A 653 18.08 -8.06 -10.47
N GLN A 654 18.45 -9.15 -9.78
CA GLN A 654 18.95 -10.36 -10.42
C GLN A 654 18.86 -11.60 -9.52
N PHE A 655 19.07 -12.76 -10.13
CA PHE A 655 19.33 -14.02 -9.42
C PHE A 655 20.81 -14.10 -9.05
N SER A 656 21.10 -14.00 -7.75
CA SER A 656 22.44 -14.17 -7.20
C SER A 656 22.70 -15.64 -6.86
N THR A 657 23.80 -16.21 -7.34
CA THR A 657 24.21 -17.56 -6.96
C THR A 657 24.96 -17.53 -5.64
N LEU A 658 24.34 -18.05 -4.58
CA LEU A 658 24.97 -18.16 -3.26
C LEU A 658 25.83 -19.41 -3.13
N TYR A 659 25.43 -20.49 -3.80
CA TYR A 659 26.21 -21.72 -3.90
C TYR A 659 25.91 -22.45 -5.19
N GLU A 660 26.95 -22.97 -5.83
CA GLU A 660 26.86 -23.90 -6.94
C GLU A 660 27.98 -24.91 -6.75
N GLY A 661 27.62 -26.16 -6.48
CA GLY A 661 28.61 -27.19 -6.23
C GLY A 661 28.02 -28.55 -5.84
N PRO A 662 28.87 -29.53 -5.53
CA PRO A 662 28.44 -30.87 -5.21
C PRO A 662 27.57 -30.91 -3.94
N LEU A 663 26.72 -31.92 -3.82
CA LEU A 663 26.02 -32.21 -2.57
C LEU A 663 27.05 -32.46 -1.44
N PRO A 664 26.93 -31.85 -0.25
CA PRO A 664 27.93 -31.99 0.81
C PRO A 664 28.22 -33.46 1.15
N THR A 665 27.18 -34.30 1.22
CA THR A 665 27.31 -35.75 1.41
C THR A 665 26.80 -36.49 0.17
N PRO A 666 27.69 -36.90 -0.76
CA PRO A 666 27.29 -37.57 -1.99
C PRO A 666 26.44 -38.83 -1.75
N GLY A 667 25.38 -39.01 -2.54
CA GLY A 667 24.49 -40.17 -2.46
C GLY A 667 23.48 -40.15 -1.30
N ASP A 668 23.48 -39.12 -0.46
CA ASP A 668 22.47 -38.97 0.60
C ASP A 668 21.09 -38.63 0.00
N THR A 669 20.02 -39.14 0.62
CA THR A 669 18.61 -38.88 0.25
C THR A 669 17.80 -38.33 1.43
N GLY A 670 18.50 -37.91 2.48
CA GLY A 670 17.95 -37.33 3.70
C GLY A 670 17.31 -35.96 3.51
N ARG A 671 16.82 -35.42 4.64
CA ARG A 671 16.31 -34.04 4.71
C ARG A 671 17.43 -33.09 5.06
N TYR A 672 17.52 -32.00 4.32
CA TYR A 672 18.49 -30.95 4.50
C TYR A 672 17.78 -29.63 4.82
N GLU A 673 18.48 -28.79 5.56
CA GLU A 673 18.16 -27.40 5.79
C GLU A 673 19.15 -26.56 4.98
N VAL A 674 18.62 -25.73 4.07
CA VAL A 674 19.38 -24.64 3.44
C VAL A 674 18.95 -23.36 4.12
N SER A 675 19.88 -22.67 4.78
CA SER A 675 19.58 -21.44 5.50
C SER A 675 20.60 -20.34 5.25
N VAL A 676 20.15 -19.09 5.24
CA VAL A 676 21.02 -17.92 5.07
C VAL A 676 20.46 -16.74 5.86
N TRP A 677 21.33 -15.87 6.38
CA TRP A 677 20.94 -14.62 7.01
C TRP A 677 20.90 -13.50 5.98
N VAL A 678 19.83 -12.71 6.00
CA VAL A 678 19.55 -11.64 5.05
C VAL A 678 19.35 -10.35 5.81
N ASN A 679 20.02 -9.28 5.40
CA ASN A 679 19.86 -8.00 6.07
C ASN A 679 18.54 -7.32 5.65
N ALA A 680 17.68 -7.03 6.63
CA ALA A 680 16.37 -6.44 6.39
C ALA A 680 16.38 -4.92 6.23
N GLN A 681 17.51 -4.23 6.44
CA GLN A 681 17.65 -2.77 6.28
C GLN A 681 18.03 -2.33 4.85
N THR A 682 18.14 -3.25 3.89
CA THR A 682 18.36 -2.93 2.46
C THR A 682 17.22 -2.10 1.87
N ALA A 683 17.39 -1.52 0.68
CA ALA A 683 16.41 -0.55 0.16
C ALA A 683 15.08 -1.17 -0.35
N TYR A 684 15.07 -2.47 -0.64
CA TYR A 684 13.96 -3.20 -1.29
C TYR A 684 13.48 -4.39 -0.46
N GLY A 685 12.41 -5.08 -0.89
CA GLY A 685 11.90 -6.27 -0.20
C GLY A 685 12.96 -7.38 -0.05
N LEU A 686 12.70 -8.33 0.86
CA LEU A 686 13.68 -9.39 1.20
C LEU A 686 13.90 -10.44 0.10
N GLY A 687 13.09 -10.44 -0.96
CA GLY A 687 13.26 -11.39 -2.06
C GLY A 687 12.87 -12.83 -1.71
N ASN A 688 13.39 -13.79 -2.47
CA ASN A 688 13.16 -15.22 -2.24
C ASN A 688 14.42 -16.06 -2.48
N MET A 689 14.54 -17.14 -1.73
CA MET A 689 15.62 -18.13 -1.86
C MET A 689 15.11 -19.35 -2.62
N GLN A 690 15.93 -19.85 -3.55
CA GLN A 690 15.61 -21.01 -4.38
C GLN A 690 16.73 -22.04 -4.35
N VAL A 691 16.36 -23.32 -4.36
CA VAL A 691 17.29 -24.43 -4.41
C VAL A 691 16.93 -25.33 -5.59
N LYS A 692 17.88 -25.53 -6.49
CA LYS A 692 17.80 -26.47 -7.61
C LYS A 692 18.66 -27.69 -7.30
N GLN A 693 18.10 -28.88 -7.50
CA GLN A 693 18.82 -30.14 -7.40
C GLN A 693 19.08 -30.69 -8.79
N LEU A 694 20.32 -31.07 -9.08
CA LEU A 694 20.72 -31.63 -10.37
C LEU A 694 21.24 -33.06 -10.17
N ALA A 695 20.98 -33.90 -11.16
CA ALA A 695 21.54 -35.24 -11.29
C ALA A 695 22.12 -35.38 -12.70
N ASN A 696 23.42 -35.66 -12.82
CA ASN A 696 24.12 -35.78 -14.11
C ASN A 696 23.91 -34.54 -15.03
N GLY A 697 23.87 -33.35 -14.45
CA GLY A 697 23.65 -32.09 -15.17
C GLY A 697 22.19 -31.75 -15.54
N ALA A 698 21.23 -32.65 -15.28
CA ALA A 698 19.80 -32.37 -15.48
C ALA A 698 19.14 -31.93 -14.16
N MET A 699 18.31 -30.89 -14.20
CA MET A 699 17.52 -30.45 -13.04
C MET A 699 16.43 -31.48 -12.72
N VAL A 700 16.44 -32.02 -11.50
CA VAL A 700 15.49 -33.03 -11.03
C VAL A 700 14.50 -32.51 -9.99
N ASP A 701 14.80 -31.37 -9.35
CA ASP A 701 13.91 -30.72 -8.38
C ASP A 701 14.23 -29.23 -8.29
N HIS A 702 13.21 -28.41 -8.02
CA HIS A 702 13.34 -26.97 -7.80
C HIS A 702 12.32 -26.54 -6.73
N GLN A 703 12.83 -25.96 -5.65
CA GLN A 703 12.02 -25.46 -4.54
C GLN A 703 12.41 -24.01 -4.23
N GLY A 704 11.48 -23.22 -3.69
CA GLY A 704 11.75 -21.85 -3.30
C GLY A 704 10.89 -21.40 -2.13
N ILE A 705 11.36 -20.39 -1.41
CA ILE A 705 10.65 -19.78 -0.29
C ILE A 705 10.81 -18.26 -0.29
N GLY A 706 9.70 -17.55 -0.05
CA GLY A 706 9.71 -16.11 0.16
C GLY A 706 10.26 -15.75 1.54
N SER A 707 11.15 -14.77 1.58
CA SER A 707 11.89 -14.38 2.79
C SER A 707 11.07 -13.51 3.77
N ASN A 708 9.88 -13.07 3.35
CA ASN A 708 9.02 -12.13 4.08
C ASN A 708 8.23 -12.73 5.24
N SER A 709 8.13 -14.06 5.33
CA SER A 709 7.34 -14.76 6.36
C SER A 709 8.17 -15.29 7.53
N THR A 710 9.49 -15.02 7.54
CA THR A 710 10.36 -15.50 8.61
C THR A 710 10.09 -14.83 9.95
N THR A 711 10.25 -15.62 11.02
CA THR A 711 10.16 -15.16 12.41
C THR A 711 11.51 -15.17 13.12
N GLU A 712 12.58 -15.61 12.46
CA GLU A 712 13.94 -15.64 13.00
C GLU A 712 14.64 -14.31 12.73
N VAL A 713 14.78 -13.47 13.77
CA VAL A 713 15.27 -12.09 13.66
C VAL A 713 16.39 -11.85 14.67
N ASP A 714 17.58 -11.48 14.22
CA ASP A 714 18.68 -11.02 15.08
C ASP A 714 19.12 -9.60 14.67
N GLY A 715 18.62 -8.61 15.40
CA GLY A 715 18.82 -7.20 15.09
C GLY A 715 18.26 -6.85 13.70
N ASP A 716 19.15 -6.45 12.79
CA ASP A 716 18.81 -6.10 11.40
C ASP A 716 18.81 -7.31 10.45
N TRP A 717 19.13 -8.51 10.95
CA TRP A 717 19.22 -9.72 10.14
C TRP A 717 18.04 -10.63 10.35
N VAL A 718 17.60 -11.28 9.28
CA VAL A 718 16.56 -12.30 9.34
C VAL A 718 17.05 -13.59 8.70
N ARG A 719 16.74 -14.72 9.33
CA ARG A 719 17.17 -16.03 8.85
C ARG A 719 16.11 -16.63 7.95
N VAL A 720 16.48 -16.93 6.71
CA VAL A 720 15.63 -17.61 5.74
C VAL A 720 15.99 -19.08 5.73
N VAL A 721 14.99 -19.97 5.78
CA VAL A 721 15.19 -21.41 5.90
C VAL A 721 14.32 -22.14 4.88
N LEU A 722 14.95 -22.90 3.97
CA LEU A 722 14.27 -23.77 3.02
C LEU A 722 14.61 -25.24 3.36
N PRO A 723 13.68 -25.98 3.97
CA PRO A 723 13.85 -27.41 4.15
C PRO A 723 13.68 -28.13 2.80
N ILE A 724 14.64 -28.97 2.43
CA ILE A 724 14.61 -29.76 1.18
C ILE A 724 14.77 -31.24 1.49
N ARG A 725 14.32 -32.09 0.56
CA ARG A 725 14.62 -33.52 0.57
C ARG A 725 15.42 -33.85 -0.67
N ILE A 726 16.59 -34.45 -0.48
CA ILE A 726 17.48 -34.77 -1.60
C ILE A 726 16.87 -35.91 -2.41
N LYS A 727 16.71 -35.70 -3.72
CA LYS A 727 16.19 -36.74 -4.64
C LYS A 727 17.27 -37.78 -4.94
N PRO A 728 16.90 -39.04 -5.22
CA PRO A 728 17.86 -40.08 -5.61
C PRO A 728 18.70 -39.66 -6.83
N GLY A 729 20.01 -39.89 -6.78
CA GLY A 729 20.93 -39.59 -7.87
C GLY A 729 21.39 -38.13 -7.97
N VAL A 730 20.95 -37.25 -7.06
CA VAL A 730 21.43 -35.86 -7.00
C VAL A 730 22.90 -35.84 -6.59
N ASP A 731 23.70 -35.17 -7.40
CA ASP A 731 25.13 -34.97 -7.19
C ASP A 731 25.50 -33.49 -7.02
N HIS A 732 24.62 -32.57 -7.41
CA HIS A 732 24.90 -31.13 -7.48
C HIS A 732 23.72 -30.28 -6.98
N LEU A 733 24.01 -29.22 -6.24
CA LEU A 733 23.04 -28.23 -5.77
C LEU A 733 23.37 -26.82 -6.26
N ILE A 734 22.33 -26.06 -6.61
CA ILE A 734 22.44 -24.63 -6.89
C ILE A 734 21.50 -23.89 -5.94
N VAL A 735 22.05 -23.01 -5.11
CA VAL A 735 21.32 -22.08 -4.24
C VAL A 735 21.34 -20.71 -4.88
N LEU A 736 20.16 -20.24 -5.27
CA LEU A 736 19.94 -18.94 -5.88
C LEU A 736 19.16 -18.05 -4.93
N TYR A 737 19.34 -16.74 -5.07
CA TYR A 737 18.59 -15.76 -4.33
C TYR A 737 18.17 -14.62 -5.25
N GLU A 738 16.87 -14.37 -5.35
CA GLU A 738 16.29 -13.30 -6.16
C GLU A 738 16.01 -12.09 -5.28
N SER A 739 16.67 -10.96 -5.55
CA SER A 739 16.46 -9.70 -4.84
C SER A 739 16.92 -8.51 -5.70
N HIS A 740 16.43 -7.31 -5.40
CA HIS A 740 16.85 -6.05 -6.02
C HIS A 740 18.04 -5.38 -5.31
N ASP A 741 18.35 -5.81 -4.08
CA ASP A 741 19.48 -5.34 -3.27
C ASP A 741 19.74 -6.41 -2.20
N LEU A 742 20.63 -7.34 -2.51
CA LEU A 742 20.89 -8.51 -1.68
C LEU A 742 22.11 -8.28 -0.79
N LEU A 743 21.90 -8.29 0.53
CA LEU A 743 22.99 -8.38 1.49
C LEU A 743 22.76 -9.62 2.36
N VAL A 744 23.60 -10.64 2.17
CA VAL A 744 23.48 -11.92 2.87
C VAL A 744 24.76 -12.32 3.56
N ASP A 745 24.60 -13.13 4.59
CA ASP A 745 25.68 -13.70 5.36
C ASP A 745 25.36 -15.12 5.83
N ASP A 746 26.39 -15.86 6.22
CA ASP A 746 26.29 -17.15 6.90
C ASP A 746 25.36 -18.18 6.21
N LEU A 747 25.60 -18.49 4.93
CA LEU A 747 24.90 -19.57 4.24
C LEU A 747 25.32 -20.93 4.82
N LEU A 748 24.35 -21.72 5.26
CA LEU A 748 24.54 -23.04 5.84
C LEU A 748 23.66 -24.07 5.14
N ILE A 749 24.28 -25.13 4.62
CA ILE A 749 23.60 -26.33 4.10
C ILE A 749 23.98 -27.50 5.00
N ARG A 750 23.00 -28.06 5.71
CA ARG A 750 23.22 -29.18 6.63
C ARG A 750 22.09 -30.20 6.61
N PRO A 751 22.33 -31.47 6.91
CA PRO A 751 21.27 -32.40 7.25
C PRO A 751 20.51 -31.92 8.49
N VAL A 752 19.18 -32.10 8.52
CA VAL A 752 18.32 -31.61 9.61
C VAL A 752 18.70 -32.23 10.97
N ASP A 753 19.22 -33.46 10.97
CA ASP A 753 19.67 -34.23 12.14
C ASP A 753 21.11 -33.91 12.58
N THR A 754 21.76 -32.91 11.99
CA THR A 754 23.16 -32.56 12.27
C THR A 754 23.26 -31.13 12.81
N ASP A 755 23.82 -30.97 14.01
CA ASP A 755 24.20 -29.68 14.57
C ASP A 755 25.64 -29.35 14.17
N VAL A 756 25.89 -28.08 13.85
CA VAL A 756 27.18 -27.54 13.42
C VAL A 756 27.64 -26.49 14.43
N TYR A 757 28.80 -26.71 15.02
CA TYR A 757 29.46 -25.77 15.94
C TYR A 757 30.77 -25.26 15.35
N TYR A 758 31.04 -23.96 15.54
CA TYR A 758 32.28 -23.34 15.09
C TYR A 758 32.55 -22.05 15.88
N TYR A 759 33.77 -21.53 15.74
CA TYR A 759 34.17 -20.27 16.37
C TYR A 759 34.33 -19.17 15.33
N VAL A 760 33.82 -17.98 15.65
CA VAL A 760 34.00 -16.75 14.86
C VAL A 760 34.72 -15.68 15.69
N GLY A 761 35.32 -14.69 15.04
CA GLY A 761 36.05 -13.59 15.68
C GLY A 761 37.57 -13.82 15.75
N THR A 762 38.27 -12.92 16.45
CA THR A 762 39.73 -12.99 16.59
C THR A 762 40.14 -14.08 17.58
N GLU A 763 41.36 -14.64 17.44
CA GLU A 763 41.90 -15.64 18.38
C GLU A 763 41.89 -15.16 19.85
N ALA A 764 41.98 -13.85 20.08
CA ALA A 764 41.91 -13.25 21.41
C ALA A 764 40.48 -13.25 22.02
N ARG A 765 39.43 -13.35 21.20
CA ARG A 765 38.01 -13.33 21.59
C ARG A 765 37.17 -14.20 20.66
N PRO A 766 37.35 -15.54 20.69
CA PRO A 766 36.52 -16.44 19.90
C PRO A 766 35.10 -16.45 20.46
N ARG A 767 34.10 -16.39 19.57
CA ARG A 767 32.68 -16.55 19.90
C ARG A 767 32.19 -17.86 19.36
N LEU A 768 31.54 -18.66 20.20
CA LEU A 768 30.96 -19.93 19.80
C LEU A 768 29.64 -19.72 19.05
N VAL A 769 29.46 -20.47 17.98
CA VAL A 769 28.26 -20.42 17.12
C VAL A 769 27.70 -21.83 16.97
N LYS A 770 26.38 -21.97 17.01
CA LYS A 770 25.64 -23.20 16.70
C LYS A 770 24.69 -22.94 15.54
N ASN A 771 24.80 -23.66 14.43
CA ASN A 771 23.91 -23.55 13.27
C ASN A 771 23.66 -22.09 12.85
N THR A 772 24.71 -21.25 12.81
CA THR A 772 24.66 -19.79 12.52
C THR A 772 23.99 -18.90 13.59
N TYR A 773 23.67 -19.44 14.78
CA TYR A 773 23.27 -18.66 15.95
C TYR A 773 24.46 -18.40 16.86
N ALA A 774 24.72 -17.14 17.20
CA ALA A 774 25.74 -16.79 18.17
C ALA A 774 25.33 -17.28 19.57
N LEU A 775 26.15 -18.13 20.20
CA LEU A 775 25.94 -18.57 21.57
C LEU A 775 26.52 -17.59 22.60
N ASP A 776 27.41 -16.70 22.15
CA ASP A 776 28.00 -15.66 22.99
C ASP A 776 27.41 -14.28 22.66
N PRO A 777 26.99 -13.49 23.66
CA PRO A 777 26.54 -12.12 23.40
C PRO A 777 27.69 -11.34 22.74
N ALA A 778 27.36 -10.56 21.71
CA ALA A 778 28.31 -9.63 21.14
C ALA A 778 28.85 -8.74 22.26
N SER A 779 30.16 -8.76 22.47
CA SER A 779 30.82 -7.88 23.43
C SER A 779 30.75 -6.43 22.90
N GLY A 780 29.61 -5.77 23.13
CA GLY A 780 29.35 -4.40 22.70
C GLY A 780 27.85 -4.16 22.55
N GLY A 781 27.27 -3.40 23.48
CA GLY A 781 25.90 -2.90 23.33
C GLY A 781 25.72 -2.06 22.07
N PRO A 782 24.48 -1.78 21.64
CA PRO A 782 24.21 -1.08 20.39
C PRO A 782 24.87 0.30 20.41
N THR A 783 25.89 0.49 19.55
CA THR A 783 26.27 1.81 19.08
C THR A 783 25.11 2.35 18.26
N SER A 784 24.19 3.03 18.94
CA SER A 784 23.33 4.03 18.31
C SER A 784 24.24 5.14 17.78
N ALA A 785 24.77 4.94 16.56
CA ALA A 785 25.28 6.05 15.76
C ALA A 785 24.09 6.87 15.26
N VAL A 786 23.34 7.48 16.19
CA VAL A 786 22.55 8.67 15.88
C VAL A 786 23.57 9.77 15.69
N GLY A 787 24.01 9.94 14.44
CA GLY A 787 24.85 11.05 14.03
C GLY A 787 24.14 12.37 14.30
N LYS A 788 24.42 12.98 15.45
CA LYS A 788 24.22 14.42 15.67
C LYS A 788 25.15 15.17 14.72
N TRP A 789 24.69 15.45 13.51
CA TRP A 789 25.31 16.45 12.65
C TRP A 789 24.98 17.83 13.22
N SER A 790 25.86 18.33 14.10
CA SER A 790 25.85 19.74 14.49
C SER A 790 26.31 20.58 13.31
N VAL A 791 25.44 21.49 12.86
CA VAL A 791 25.75 22.57 11.93
C VAL A 791 26.90 23.41 12.50
N ARG A 792 28.06 23.43 11.82
CA ARG A 792 29.02 24.52 11.92
C ARG A 792 29.34 25.06 10.54
N ALA A 793 28.99 26.32 10.36
CA ALA A 793 29.36 27.15 9.23
C ALA A 793 30.88 27.34 9.18
N GLY A 794 31.46 27.28 7.97
CA GLY A 794 32.85 27.63 7.69
C GLY A 794 32.98 28.06 6.23
N HIS A 795 33.33 29.33 6.03
CA HIS A 795 33.44 30.02 4.75
C HIS A 795 34.70 29.63 3.93
N ARG A 796 34.48 29.33 2.63
CA ARG A 796 35.25 29.74 1.40
C ARG A 796 36.74 29.31 1.24
N PRO A 797 37.38 29.52 0.05
CA PRO A 797 37.07 28.98 -1.30
C PRO A 797 38.36 28.57 -2.09
N ALA A 798 38.25 27.86 -3.23
CA ALA A 798 39.22 27.90 -4.38
C ALA A 798 38.83 26.84 -5.44
N THR A 799 38.25 27.22 -6.59
CA THR A 799 38.89 27.41 -7.91
C THR A 799 39.40 26.14 -8.61
N GLY A 800 38.82 25.82 -9.78
CA GLY A 800 39.49 24.95 -10.76
C GLY A 800 38.57 24.13 -11.68
N THR A 801 38.06 24.75 -12.74
CA THR A 801 37.76 24.10 -14.04
C THR A 801 38.29 25.05 -15.14
N PRO A 802 38.45 24.65 -16.43
CA PRO A 802 38.13 23.39 -17.11
C PRO A 802 39.23 22.88 -18.08
N GLN A 803 39.06 21.70 -18.70
CA GLN A 803 39.04 21.44 -20.16
C GLN A 803 39.47 20.02 -20.62
N PRO A 804 39.07 19.59 -21.85
CA PRO A 804 38.76 18.20 -22.21
C PRO A 804 39.71 17.57 -23.26
N ARG A 805 39.65 16.24 -23.43
CA ARG A 805 40.05 15.47 -24.64
C ARG A 805 39.17 14.20 -24.71
N ALA A 806 38.31 13.97 -25.69
CA ALA A 806 38.54 13.66 -27.11
C ALA A 806 39.07 12.23 -27.37
N ASP A 807 38.11 11.38 -27.76
CA ASP A 807 38.11 10.29 -28.76
C ASP A 807 39.24 9.25 -28.82
N ARG A 808 38.83 7.97 -28.77
CA ARG A 808 39.05 7.02 -29.88
C ARG A 808 38.28 5.70 -29.75
N ASP A 809 37.49 5.47 -30.79
CA ASP A 809 36.91 4.24 -31.35
C ASP A 809 37.48 2.88 -30.94
N ARG A 810 36.57 1.90 -30.75
CA ARG A 810 36.51 0.68 -31.57
C ARG A 810 35.14 -0.01 -31.46
N ALA A 811 34.54 -0.24 -32.62
CA ALA A 811 33.33 -1.02 -32.85
C ALA A 811 33.65 -2.52 -32.96
N ALA A 812 32.66 -3.38 -32.64
CA ALA A 812 32.21 -4.52 -33.45
C ALA A 812 31.07 -5.30 -32.73
N ASP A 813 29.88 -5.22 -33.32
CA ASP A 813 28.94 -6.31 -33.67
C ASP A 813 28.69 -7.46 -32.67
N ALA A 814 27.43 -7.66 -32.24
CA ALA A 814 26.41 -8.40 -33.01
C ALA A 814 25.23 -8.85 -32.13
N ASN A 815 24.02 -8.55 -32.61
CA ASN A 815 22.77 -9.33 -32.61
C ASN A 815 22.22 -9.99 -31.34
N GLY A 816 20.95 -9.69 -31.05
CA GLY A 816 20.01 -10.71 -30.55
C GLY A 816 18.89 -10.19 -29.65
N ASN A 817 17.74 -9.86 -30.26
CA ASN A 817 16.37 -9.87 -29.72
C ASN A 817 16.16 -9.84 -28.19
N TRP A 818 15.64 -8.73 -27.67
CA TRP A 818 14.60 -8.68 -26.62
C TRP A 818 13.69 -7.48 -26.87
#